data_AF-A0A0D0XAN4-F1
#
_entry.id   AF-A0A0D0XAN4-F1
#
_cell.length_a   1.000
_cell.length_b   1.000
_cell.length_c   1.000
_cell.angle_alpha   90.00
_cell.angle_beta   90.00
_cell.angle_gamma   90.00
#
_symmetry.space_group_name_H-M   'P 1'
#
loop_
_entity.id
_entity.type
_entity.pdbx_description
1 polymer ?
#
loop_
_entity_poly.entity_id
_entity_poly.type
_entity_poly.pdbx_seq_one_letter_code
_entity_poly.pdbx_strand_id
1 'polypeptide(L)'
;MGGGLRQDQAPKARRFPTNARWWHYPWSLLLLGLIMGSVLFTVALNQFFLPLFHLLVHHVLDVHLRWPAALPNPCGGADAAKACTTITGFLSPVTGAALAFLVLWVFTRFHVRHWYQRRARERPYELVRTANDGIDRVVGRDELCQVLIERIRDNRVRCPTVIVGGVGSGKTATLVALTRELARRGIVPVPIRLHDAQDKGQLDFEQLARDRFLEEVNSRLYSDAQAGRLWRMLRWGNRLAVLADGLEEAAKADKAHSGESVIRAAIAKAANDHLPVIIASRPYDPLRGMPAIVIGLESLGEGAALEYALTAGDRSGPAAWGPVIDMVYAADVTAAPLFLRIIRDLNRQGRMRHRSGYQSEPDSASRPIDRYAARWELLKAWREALLDGYLREDFAQSRQDREDTMLVLAAFACAGFLRNSLQVTYEDLTDHGQWQNPASAHWPLFDSLHQKLDGRRDPAERDDLTHATTAGSELGLVDAQSDGVRFQHGDLQAYLGAQLLVDPGVRDGLLTRLVRAEPSREVLNAMRLLSRELADRRAEQKPRLTRLSMACTMLSRTVTQPDDAAKLVDLLQQAAPGKPNACWQLEFYAAALEIDTSALKPRHASLVAELARRWHSYQHETPDRPLDEAKLDVVRRTGEAARLITDRRRHGSVDTRRPLKAPPYADLFRLAADEHSYRVRLAAARELGFGGMDAILSLSTADLLRPRSMDLRLGGDPKALREQQLRGWIVPLLHLSTVEDTDSGVSDEKRYHRSGVALAEWLRELTPTGEGPRLSITSEMALAQGFRLAANVRRLPVGRPRWDRSFLVEKAEFALRNSRFWYSHLALLQALTLLSLPDDPAEPLPKRGRGSNPYGLVQHWTRIAGSALPGRERCGAHPFVLEVGRLCVYALLTRRPERYCWVDERETASRVGSCSVPDYLRHEQRQWIPDSMGWSILGGRAQRLLADIMLLLNLADRGDTLTEREERLARADRCDLPPCLTNDRSAMQPSRTLHASDRCDPGATCLDDCDFRLCPLPTRGERMPHEMDQNFCARQRDLATLRYIFDARAPWQNGDYVGLRRFWREMSERQLPNWRR
;
A
#
# COMPACT_ATOMS: atom_id res chain seq x y z
N MET A 1 -10.89 26.13 24.10
CA MET A 1 -11.49 24.79 23.94
C MET A 1 -10.51 23.80 23.32
N GLY A 2 -9.32 23.59 23.92
CA GLY A 2 -8.21 22.88 23.28
C GLY A 2 -7.75 21.57 23.93
N GLY A 3 -8.37 21.13 25.03
CA GLY A 3 -7.86 20.02 25.84
C GLY A 3 -8.58 18.67 25.71
N GLY A 4 -9.80 18.63 25.15
CA GLY A 4 -10.69 17.46 25.30
C GLY A 4 -10.72 16.44 24.16
N LEU A 5 -10.09 16.71 23.00
CA LEU A 5 -10.28 15.90 21.80
C LEU A 5 -9.20 14.82 21.55
N ARG A 6 -8.10 14.80 22.33
CA ARG A 6 -6.93 13.96 22.01
C ARG A 6 -6.96 12.53 22.54
N GLN A 7 -7.85 12.14 23.46
CA GLN A 7 -7.78 10.81 24.09
C GLN A 7 -9.06 9.98 24.13
N ASP A 8 -10.25 10.53 23.83
CA ASP A 8 -11.50 9.82 24.13
C ASP A 8 -12.16 9.03 22.98
N GLN A 9 -11.60 9.02 21.77
CA GLN A 9 -12.26 8.37 20.63
C GLN A 9 -11.99 6.86 20.48
N ALA A 10 -11.05 6.29 21.24
CA ALA A 10 -10.64 4.88 21.09
C ALA A 10 -11.43 3.80 21.90
N PRO A 11 -12.09 4.04 23.05
CA PRO A 11 -12.57 2.91 23.86
C PRO A 11 -14.01 2.42 23.58
N LYS A 12 -14.91 3.23 22.98
CA LYS A 12 -16.34 2.86 22.91
C LYS A 12 -16.73 1.88 21.78
N ALA A 13 -15.80 1.55 20.86
CA ALA A 13 -16.05 0.62 19.75
C ALA A 13 -15.73 -0.87 20.07
N ARG A 14 -15.38 -1.21 21.32
CA ARG A 14 -14.75 -2.49 21.68
C ARG A 14 -15.65 -3.74 21.68
N ARG A 15 -16.98 -3.62 21.62
CA ARG A 15 -17.86 -4.80 21.55
C ARG A 15 -18.56 -4.87 20.22
N PHE A 16 -18.27 -5.92 19.47
CA PHE A 16 -19.01 -6.32 18.27
C PHE A 16 -20.49 -6.55 18.66
N PRO A 17 -21.45 -5.68 18.29
CA PRO A 17 -22.85 -6.02 18.38
C PRO A 17 -23.12 -6.96 17.21
N THR A 18 -23.07 -8.27 17.46
CA THR A 18 -23.56 -9.24 16.48
C THR A 18 -25.08 -9.19 16.53
N ASN A 19 -25.73 -8.90 15.41
CA ASN A 19 -27.13 -9.25 15.21
C ASN A 19 -27.22 -10.78 15.06
N ALA A 20 -26.85 -11.53 16.11
CA ALA A 20 -27.24 -12.91 16.22
C ALA A 20 -28.76 -12.92 16.29
N ARG A 21 -29.45 -13.71 15.45
CA ARG A 21 -30.90 -13.88 15.58
C ARG A 21 -31.19 -14.30 17.01
N TRP A 22 -32.10 -13.60 17.68
CA TRP A 22 -32.37 -13.75 19.11
C TRP A 22 -32.69 -15.20 19.53
N TRP A 23 -33.19 -16.01 18.59
CA TRP A 23 -33.53 -17.43 18.74
C TRP A 23 -32.32 -18.40 18.70
N HIS A 24 -31.12 -17.94 18.33
CA HIS A 24 -29.88 -18.74 18.40
C HIS A 24 -29.06 -18.49 19.67
N TYR A 25 -29.44 -17.50 20.49
CA TYR A 25 -29.03 -17.55 21.88
C TYR A 25 -29.73 -18.74 22.51
N PRO A 26 -29.02 -19.64 23.19
CA PRO A 26 -29.63 -20.81 23.77
C PRO A 26 -30.31 -20.39 25.06
N TRP A 27 -31.32 -19.51 24.97
CA TRP A 27 -32.15 -19.13 26.11
C TRP A 27 -32.75 -20.36 26.74
N SER A 28 -33.09 -21.40 25.97
CA SER A 28 -33.47 -22.70 26.50
C SER A 28 -32.37 -23.34 27.37
N LEU A 29 -31.09 -23.30 26.99
CA LEU A 29 -29.99 -23.85 27.81
C LEU A 29 -29.57 -22.93 28.97
N LEU A 30 -29.70 -21.61 28.81
CA LEU A 30 -29.45 -20.62 29.87
C LEU A 30 -30.58 -20.65 30.91
N LEU A 31 -31.82 -20.80 30.46
CA LEU A 31 -33.00 -21.00 31.30
C LEU A 31 -32.95 -22.39 31.94
N LEU A 32 -32.58 -23.45 31.22
CA LEU A 32 -32.40 -24.78 31.79
C LEU A 32 -31.23 -24.80 32.78
N GLY A 33 -30.15 -24.07 32.52
CA GLY A 33 -29.04 -23.86 33.44
C GLY A 33 -29.40 -23.00 34.66
N LEU A 34 -30.23 -21.97 34.50
CA LEU A 34 -30.77 -21.16 35.60
C LEU A 34 -31.78 -21.95 36.44
N ILE A 35 -32.67 -22.72 35.80
CA ILE A 35 -33.62 -23.61 36.45
C ILE A 35 -32.83 -24.70 37.21
N MET A 36 -31.87 -25.35 36.56
CA MET A 36 -30.99 -26.35 37.19
C MET A 36 -30.17 -25.75 38.34
N GLY A 37 -29.58 -24.57 38.15
CA GLY A 37 -28.82 -23.86 39.17
C GLY A 37 -29.69 -23.44 40.34
N SER A 38 -30.92 -23.01 40.08
CA SER A 38 -31.92 -22.73 41.11
C SER A 38 -32.30 -24.00 41.86
N VAL A 39 -32.58 -25.11 41.17
CA VAL A 39 -32.88 -26.41 41.79
C VAL A 39 -31.73 -26.89 42.67
N LEU A 40 -30.48 -26.81 42.18
CA LEU A 40 -29.28 -27.16 42.94
C LEU A 40 -29.08 -26.25 44.16
N PHE A 41 -29.34 -24.94 44.01
CA PHE A 41 -29.28 -23.99 45.11
C PHE A 41 -30.37 -24.28 46.15
N THR A 42 -31.60 -24.55 45.74
CA THR A 42 -32.70 -24.90 46.65
C THR A 42 -32.43 -26.22 47.37
N VAL A 43 -31.86 -27.21 46.67
CA VAL A 43 -31.45 -28.50 47.27
C VAL A 43 -30.31 -28.30 48.26
N ALA A 44 -29.26 -27.55 47.90
CA ALA A 44 -28.15 -27.26 48.81
C ALA A 44 -28.59 -26.44 50.04
N LEU A 45 -29.47 -25.46 49.83
CA LEU A 45 -30.04 -24.64 50.90
C LEU A 45 -30.83 -25.51 51.89
N ASN A 46 -31.72 -26.37 51.40
CA ASN A 46 -32.57 -27.22 52.24
C ASN A 46 -31.85 -28.42 52.86
N GLN A 47 -30.90 -29.04 52.16
CA GLN A 47 -30.26 -30.29 52.60
C GLN A 47 -28.95 -30.08 53.36
N PHE A 48 -28.27 -28.94 53.16
CA PHE A 48 -26.98 -28.66 53.81
C PHE A 48 -27.02 -27.40 54.68
N PHE A 49 -27.38 -26.25 54.11
CA PHE A 49 -27.24 -24.98 54.83
C PHE A 49 -28.24 -24.82 55.98
N LEU A 50 -29.52 -25.18 55.77
CA LEU A 50 -30.54 -25.12 56.81
C LEU A 50 -30.26 -26.10 57.97
N PRO A 51 -29.91 -27.38 57.74
CA PRO A 51 -29.52 -28.30 58.81
C PRO A 51 -28.24 -27.87 59.53
N LEU A 52 -27.21 -27.40 58.82
CA LEU A 52 -25.96 -26.93 59.41
C LEU A 52 -26.19 -25.68 60.27
N PHE A 53 -27.02 -24.75 59.80
CA PHE A 53 -27.45 -23.58 60.56
C PHE A 53 -28.24 -23.99 61.81
N HIS A 54 -29.15 -24.96 61.70
CA HIS A 54 -29.91 -25.46 62.83
C HIS A 54 -29.00 -26.15 63.86
N LEU A 55 -27.97 -26.88 63.43
CA LEU A 55 -27.00 -27.55 64.29
C LEU A 55 -26.07 -26.55 64.99
N LEU A 56 -25.62 -25.51 64.26
CA LEU A 56 -24.85 -24.39 64.81
C LEU A 56 -25.65 -23.55 65.82
N VAL A 57 -26.91 -23.24 65.52
CA VAL A 57 -27.78 -22.47 66.44
C VAL A 57 -28.14 -23.30 67.67
N HIS A 58 -28.37 -24.61 67.53
CA HIS A 58 -28.62 -25.49 68.68
C HIS A 58 -27.40 -25.59 69.60
N HIS A 59 -26.18 -25.58 69.05
CA HIS A 59 -24.96 -25.76 69.85
C HIS A 59 -24.45 -24.47 70.49
N VAL A 60 -24.74 -23.31 69.90
CA VAL A 60 -24.17 -22.02 70.34
C VAL A 60 -25.13 -21.20 71.21
N LEU A 61 -26.45 -21.33 71.05
CA LEU A 61 -27.41 -20.41 71.68
C LEU A 61 -28.33 -21.05 72.74
N ASP A 62 -28.40 -22.38 72.87
CA ASP A 62 -29.23 -23.09 73.85
C ASP A 62 -30.69 -22.57 73.95
N VAL A 63 -31.24 -22.09 72.83
CA VAL A 63 -32.62 -21.59 72.74
C VAL A 63 -33.49 -22.66 72.10
N HIS A 64 -34.43 -23.22 72.87
CA HIS A 64 -35.55 -23.98 72.34
C HIS A 64 -36.54 -23.05 71.60
N LEU A 65 -36.25 -22.71 70.34
CA LEU A 65 -37.27 -22.14 69.45
C LEU A 65 -38.27 -23.25 69.09
N ARG A 66 -39.45 -23.23 69.73
CA ARG A 66 -40.64 -23.96 69.25
C ARG A 66 -41.08 -23.37 67.91
N TRP A 67 -40.53 -23.87 66.82
CA TRP A 67 -41.06 -23.66 65.48
C TRP A 67 -42.43 -24.37 65.39
N PRO A 68 -43.47 -23.79 64.76
CA PRO A 68 -44.76 -24.47 64.61
C PRO A 68 -44.56 -25.80 63.89
N ALA A 69 -45.06 -26.88 64.50
CA ALA A 69 -44.98 -28.28 64.05
C ALA A 69 -45.81 -28.57 62.78
N ALA A 70 -45.76 -27.68 61.78
CA ALA A 70 -46.56 -27.76 60.56
C ALA A 70 -45.80 -27.30 59.31
N LEU A 71 -44.53 -27.68 59.20
CA LEU A 71 -43.93 -27.90 57.87
C LEU A 71 -43.83 -29.42 57.72
N PRO A 72 -44.59 -30.04 56.80
CA PRO A 72 -44.51 -31.48 56.61
C PRO A 72 -43.08 -31.78 56.16
N ASN A 73 -42.30 -32.42 57.03
CA ASN A 73 -41.04 -33.00 56.65
C ASN A 73 -41.37 -34.06 55.59
N PRO A 74 -41.05 -33.85 54.29
CA PRO A 74 -41.58 -34.69 53.22
C PRO A 74 -41.13 -36.16 53.31
N CYS A 75 -40.19 -36.46 54.21
CA CYS A 75 -39.62 -37.78 54.44
C CYS A 75 -39.82 -38.31 55.87
N GLY A 76 -40.75 -37.76 56.67
CA GLY A 76 -40.90 -38.10 58.11
C GLY A 76 -41.66 -39.39 58.43
N GLY A 77 -42.35 -40.01 57.47
CA GLY A 77 -43.11 -41.25 57.66
C GLY A 77 -42.49 -42.44 56.92
N ALA A 78 -42.67 -43.68 57.41
CA ALA A 78 -42.09 -44.90 56.82
C ALA A 78 -42.49 -45.12 55.34
N ASP A 79 -43.69 -44.71 54.94
CA ASP A 79 -44.14 -44.75 53.53
C ASP A 79 -43.60 -43.57 52.70
N ALA A 80 -43.38 -42.42 53.33
CA ALA A 80 -42.77 -41.23 52.73
C ALA A 80 -41.26 -41.38 52.55
N ALA A 81 -40.58 -42.19 53.37
CA ALA A 81 -39.17 -42.55 53.22
C ALA A 81 -38.93 -43.32 51.92
N LYS A 82 -39.83 -44.26 51.56
CA LYS A 82 -39.79 -44.96 50.26
C LYS A 82 -39.98 -43.97 49.11
N ALA A 83 -41.00 -43.11 49.15
CA ALA A 83 -41.21 -42.08 48.13
C ALA A 83 -40.03 -41.10 48.00
N CYS A 84 -39.43 -40.65 49.12
CA CYS A 84 -38.23 -39.82 49.12
C CYS A 84 -37.02 -40.55 48.52
N THR A 85 -36.79 -41.83 48.84
CA THR A 85 -35.69 -42.61 48.22
C THR A 85 -35.89 -42.85 46.73
N THR A 86 -37.13 -42.98 46.25
CA THR A 86 -37.41 -43.10 44.81
C THR A 86 -37.20 -41.76 44.09
N ILE A 87 -37.62 -40.66 44.71
CA ILE A 87 -37.45 -39.30 44.16
C ILE A 87 -35.97 -38.87 44.17
N THR A 88 -35.22 -39.12 45.25
CA THR A 88 -33.78 -38.84 45.31
C THR A 88 -32.96 -39.79 44.43
N GLY A 89 -33.36 -41.05 44.33
CA GLY A 89 -32.76 -42.04 43.42
C GLY A 89 -32.94 -41.68 41.94
N PHE A 90 -34.06 -41.03 41.57
CA PHE A 90 -34.30 -40.54 40.20
C PHE A 90 -33.64 -39.17 39.93
N LEU A 91 -33.68 -38.25 40.89
CA LEU A 91 -33.13 -36.89 40.73
C LEU A 91 -31.60 -36.83 40.82
N SER A 92 -30.95 -37.72 41.56
CA SER A 92 -29.50 -37.75 41.72
C SER A 92 -28.74 -37.95 40.38
N PRO A 93 -29.03 -38.97 39.56
CA PRO A 93 -28.35 -39.14 38.28
C PRO A 93 -28.71 -38.02 37.28
N VAL A 94 -29.93 -37.50 37.32
CA VAL A 94 -30.36 -36.39 36.45
C VAL A 94 -29.63 -35.09 36.79
N THR A 95 -29.51 -34.77 38.09
CA THR A 95 -28.77 -33.57 38.54
C THR A 95 -27.27 -33.71 38.32
N GLY A 96 -26.69 -34.90 38.53
CA GLY A 96 -25.29 -35.20 38.21
C GLY A 96 -24.99 -35.06 36.71
N ALA A 97 -25.82 -35.63 35.84
CA ALA A 97 -25.66 -35.51 34.39
C ALA A 97 -25.84 -34.07 33.91
N ALA A 98 -26.79 -33.33 34.46
CA ALA A 98 -27.04 -31.95 34.09
C ALA A 98 -25.97 -30.98 34.65
N LEU A 99 -25.42 -31.23 35.83
CA LEU A 99 -24.26 -30.50 36.37
C LEU A 99 -23.01 -30.79 35.53
N ALA A 100 -22.73 -32.05 35.23
CA ALA A 100 -21.62 -32.43 34.35
C ALA A 100 -21.76 -31.77 32.97
N PHE A 101 -22.95 -31.76 32.40
CA PHE A 101 -23.25 -31.06 31.15
C PHE A 101 -23.04 -29.54 31.27
N LEU A 102 -23.50 -28.91 32.35
CA LEU A 102 -23.32 -27.47 32.58
C LEU A 102 -21.85 -27.11 32.78
N VAL A 103 -21.10 -27.91 33.55
CA VAL A 103 -19.65 -27.74 33.76
C VAL A 103 -18.91 -27.89 32.44
N LEU A 104 -19.18 -28.96 31.67
CA LEU A 104 -18.58 -29.17 30.34
C LEU A 104 -18.94 -28.04 29.38
N TRP A 105 -20.18 -27.56 29.40
CA TRP A 105 -20.65 -26.47 28.54
C TRP A 105 -20.01 -25.13 28.91
N VAL A 106 -19.94 -24.77 30.19
CA VAL A 106 -19.26 -23.55 30.67
C VAL A 106 -17.76 -23.63 30.40
N PHE A 107 -17.13 -24.77 30.69
CA PHE A 107 -15.71 -25.02 30.47
C PHE A 107 -15.34 -24.90 28.99
N THR A 108 -16.02 -25.63 28.10
CA THR A 108 -15.76 -25.54 26.65
C THR A 108 -16.05 -24.13 26.09
N ARG A 109 -17.10 -23.45 26.58
CA ARG A 109 -17.47 -22.13 26.09
C ARG A 109 -16.52 -21.02 26.52
N PHE A 110 -16.08 -21.02 27.77
CA PHE A 110 -15.26 -19.95 28.33
C PHE A 110 -13.79 -20.29 28.27
N HIS A 111 -13.38 -21.47 28.73
CA HIS A 111 -11.96 -21.81 28.84
C HIS A 111 -11.30 -21.98 27.45
N VAL A 112 -11.86 -22.86 26.61
CA VAL A 112 -11.27 -23.18 25.29
C VAL A 112 -11.30 -21.96 24.36
N ARG A 113 -12.43 -21.25 24.30
CA ARG A 113 -12.55 -20.03 23.50
C ARG A 113 -11.62 -18.93 24.01
N HIS A 114 -11.56 -18.69 25.32
CA HIS A 114 -10.70 -17.65 25.87
C HIS A 114 -9.22 -17.97 25.64
N TRP A 115 -8.83 -19.24 25.79
CA TRP A 115 -7.49 -19.71 25.49
C TRP A 115 -7.11 -19.47 24.02
N TYR A 116 -7.95 -19.90 23.07
CA TYR A 116 -7.69 -19.68 21.64
C TYR A 116 -7.64 -18.19 21.29
N GLN A 117 -8.55 -17.39 21.84
CA GLN A 117 -8.55 -15.93 21.65
C GLN A 117 -7.32 -15.26 22.26
N ARG A 118 -6.85 -15.73 23.42
CA ARG A 118 -5.63 -15.24 24.05
C ARG A 118 -4.41 -15.57 23.20
N ARG A 119 -4.29 -16.81 22.72
CA ARG A 119 -3.27 -17.25 21.77
C ARG A 119 -3.25 -16.38 20.51
N ALA A 120 -4.42 -16.14 19.90
CA ALA A 120 -4.56 -15.27 18.73
C ALA A 120 -4.22 -13.78 18.99
N ARG A 121 -4.33 -13.30 20.23
CA ARG A 121 -3.97 -11.92 20.62
C ARG A 121 -2.48 -11.76 20.90
N GLU A 122 -1.93 -12.68 21.69
CA GLU A 122 -0.56 -12.62 22.20
C GLU A 122 0.45 -13.11 21.16
N ARG A 123 0.13 -14.19 20.43
CA ARG A 123 1.04 -14.83 19.46
C ARG A 123 0.32 -15.18 18.15
N PRO A 124 -0.10 -14.16 17.36
CA PRO A 124 -0.83 -14.39 16.11
C PRO A 124 0.01 -15.09 15.03
N TYR A 125 1.33 -14.92 15.03
CA TYR A 125 2.24 -15.54 14.07
C TYR A 125 2.28 -17.07 14.20
N GLU A 126 2.11 -17.62 15.42
CA GLU A 126 2.05 -19.09 15.63
C GLU A 126 0.81 -19.72 14.97
N LEU A 127 -0.28 -18.96 14.80
CA LEU A 127 -1.49 -19.46 14.14
C LEU A 127 -1.38 -19.37 12.61
N VAL A 128 -0.71 -18.33 12.10
CA VAL A 128 -0.49 -18.10 10.67
C VAL A 128 0.81 -18.78 10.25
N ARG A 129 0.76 -20.07 9.91
CA ARG A 129 1.95 -20.89 9.56
C ARG A 129 2.80 -20.35 8.41
N THR A 130 2.24 -19.49 7.54
CA THR A 130 2.98 -18.84 6.44
C THR A 130 3.88 -17.70 6.91
N ALA A 131 3.78 -17.27 8.18
CA ALA A 131 4.59 -16.21 8.74
C ALA A 131 5.93 -16.74 9.27
N ASN A 132 7.04 -16.21 8.78
CA ASN A 132 8.37 -16.48 9.35
C ASN A 132 8.53 -15.77 10.72
N ASP A 133 9.43 -16.27 11.57
CA ASP A 133 9.71 -15.76 12.94
C ASP A 133 10.02 -14.25 13.02
N GLY A 134 10.32 -13.60 11.89
CA GLY A 134 10.57 -12.16 11.79
C GLY A 134 9.33 -11.25 11.76
N ILE A 135 8.10 -11.80 11.59
CA ILE A 135 6.85 -11.04 11.43
C ILE A 135 6.13 -10.83 12.79
N ASP A 136 6.83 -10.37 13.81
CA ASP A 136 6.21 -10.13 15.13
C ASP A 136 5.48 -8.76 15.19
N ARG A 137 6.02 -7.75 14.49
CA ARG A 137 5.47 -6.39 14.42
C ARG A 137 4.99 -6.04 13.01
N VAL A 138 3.68 -5.85 12.88
CA VAL A 138 3.03 -5.38 11.65
C VAL A 138 2.69 -3.90 11.83
N VAL A 139 3.20 -3.05 10.93
CA VAL A 139 3.08 -1.60 10.98
C VAL A 139 2.30 -1.11 9.74
N GLY A 140 1.53 -0.03 9.85
CA GLY A 140 0.88 0.59 8.68
C GLY A 140 -0.41 -0.09 8.22
N ARG A 141 -0.88 -1.15 8.87
CA ARG A 141 -2.00 -1.97 8.35
C ARG A 141 -3.27 -1.93 9.21
N ASP A 142 -3.32 -1.04 10.20
CA ASP A 142 -4.43 -0.96 11.15
C ASP A 142 -5.73 -0.48 10.48
N GLU A 143 -5.66 0.56 9.63
CA GLU A 143 -6.84 1.07 8.93
C GLU A 143 -7.38 0.06 7.92
N LEU A 144 -6.49 -0.63 7.20
CA LEU A 144 -6.87 -1.73 6.32
C LEU A 144 -7.57 -2.85 7.11
N CYS A 145 -7.01 -3.27 8.25
CA CYS A 145 -7.63 -4.26 9.13
C CYS A 145 -9.02 -3.79 9.58
N GLN A 146 -9.19 -2.51 9.92
CA GLN A 146 -10.49 -1.97 10.29
C GLN A 146 -11.49 -2.07 9.15
N VAL A 147 -11.11 -1.67 7.93
CA VAL A 147 -11.97 -1.78 6.73
C VAL A 147 -12.37 -3.23 6.48
N LEU A 148 -11.42 -4.17 6.54
CA LEU A 148 -11.67 -5.60 6.34
C LEU A 148 -12.65 -6.17 7.38
N ILE A 149 -12.46 -5.80 8.65
CA ILE A 149 -13.35 -6.24 9.75
C ILE A 149 -14.76 -5.67 9.57
N GLU A 150 -14.87 -4.42 9.13
CA GLU A 150 -16.17 -3.80 8.84
C GLU A 150 -16.90 -4.50 7.69
N ARG A 151 -16.17 -5.01 6.68
CA ARG A 151 -16.75 -5.76 5.55
C ARG A 151 -17.34 -7.11 5.93
N ILE A 152 -16.66 -7.86 6.79
CA ILE A 152 -17.14 -9.19 7.21
C ILE A 152 -18.20 -9.15 8.32
N ARG A 153 -18.49 -7.95 8.86
CA ARG A 153 -19.36 -7.75 10.02
C ARG A 153 -20.84 -8.03 9.76
N ASP A 154 -21.41 -7.48 8.69
CA ASP A 154 -22.86 -7.56 8.42
C ASP A 154 -23.20 -8.77 7.54
N ASN A 155 -23.89 -9.76 8.10
CA ASN A 155 -24.26 -10.98 7.38
C ASN A 155 -25.13 -10.71 6.14
N ARG A 156 -25.89 -9.60 6.10
CA ARG A 156 -26.79 -9.30 4.97
C ARG A 156 -26.07 -8.77 3.74
N VAL A 157 -24.84 -8.27 3.90
CA VAL A 157 -24.08 -7.61 2.83
C VAL A 157 -22.63 -8.09 2.73
N ARG A 158 -22.22 -9.05 3.56
CA ARG A 158 -20.86 -9.60 3.54
C ARG A 158 -20.63 -10.44 2.30
N CYS A 159 -19.41 -10.36 1.80
CA CYS A 159 -18.92 -10.98 0.59
C CYS A 159 -17.47 -11.42 0.86
N PRO A 160 -16.99 -12.53 0.28
CA PRO A 160 -15.58 -12.89 0.28
C PRO A 160 -14.72 -11.68 -0.10
N THR A 161 -13.66 -11.42 0.66
CA THR A 161 -12.75 -10.30 0.37
C THR A 161 -11.37 -10.86 0.03
N VAL A 162 -10.81 -10.47 -1.11
CA VAL A 162 -9.50 -10.91 -1.59
C VAL A 162 -8.51 -9.75 -1.52
N ILE A 163 -7.47 -9.90 -0.72
CA ILE A 163 -6.33 -8.99 -0.62
C ILE A 163 -5.31 -9.39 -1.69
N VAL A 164 -5.08 -8.50 -2.64
CA VAL A 164 -4.18 -8.73 -3.77
C VAL A 164 -2.94 -7.87 -3.62
N GLY A 165 -1.76 -8.46 -3.66
CA GLY A 165 -0.52 -7.69 -3.64
C GLY A 165 0.64 -8.49 -4.19
N GLY A 166 1.68 -7.80 -4.65
CA GLY A 166 2.92 -8.43 -5.13
C GLY A 166 3.61 -9.31 -4.08
N VAL A 167 4.64 -10.03 -4.48
CA VAL A 167 5.53 -10.71 -3.52
C VAL A 167 6.14 -9.66 -2.61
N GLY A 168 6.18 -9.92 -1.30
CA GLY A 168 6.65 -8.93 -0.33
C GLY A 168 5.72 -7.74 -0.10
N SER A 169 4.50 -7.67 -0.63
CA SER A 169 3.59 -6.55 -0.28
C SER A 169 3.11 -6.54 1.19
N GLY A 170 3.43 -7.58 1.96
CA GLY A 170 3.00 -7.74 3.35
C GLY A 170 1.61 -8.38 3.51
N LYS A 171 1.20 -9.23 2.58
CA LYS A 171 -0.08 -9.97 2.64
C LYS A 171 -0.19 -10.81 3.91
N THR A 172 0.77 -11.70 4.14
CA THR A 172 0.84 -12.54 5.33
C THR A 172 0.94 -11.71 6.61
N ALA A 173 1.73 -10.62 6.59
CA ALA A 173 1.78 -9.67 7.71
C ALA A 173 0.41 -9.03 7.99
N THR A 174 -0.36 -8.69 6.97
CA THR A 174 -1.73 -8.18 7.12
C THR A 174 -2.66 -9.22 7.74
N LEU A 175 -2.55 -10.50 7.35
CA LEU A 175 -3.32 -11.59 7.97
C LEU A 175 -2.96 -11.80 9.45
N VAL A 176 -1.68 -11.67 9.81
CA VAL A 176 -1.21 -11.71 11.22
C VAL A 176 -1.80 -10.54 12.02
N ALA A 177 -1.76 -9.32 11.49
CA ALA A 177 -2.37 -8.15 12.14
C ALA A 177 -3.88 -8.30 12.29
N LEU A 178 -4.55 -8.79 11.26
CA LEU A 178 -5.98 -9.04 11.24
C LEU A 178 -6.39 -10.12 12.25
N THR A 179 -5.59 -11.19 12.39
CA THR A 179 -5.77 -12.23 13.41
C THR A 179 -5.79 -11.60 14.81
N ARG A 180 -4.79 -10.76 15.11
CA ARG A 180 -4.69 -10.05 16.39
C ARG A 180 -5.90 -9.13 16.62
N GLU A 181 -6.29 -8.36 15.62
CA GLU A 181 -7.37 -7.36 15.75
C GLU A 181 -8.77 -7.98 15.82
N LEU A 182 -9.03 -9.05 15.05
CA LEU A 182 -10.26 -9.86 15.17
C LEU A 182 -10.39 -10.45 16.57
N ALA A 183 -9.30 -11.02 17.08
CA ALA A 183 -9.27 -11.60 18.41
C ALA A 183 -9.51 -10.54 19.49
N ARG A 184 -8.93 -9.33 19.38
CA ARG A 184 -9.20 -8.19 20.28
C ARG A 184 -10.68 -7.81 20.31
N ARG A 185 -11.37 -7.87 19.16
CA ARG A 185 -12.82 -7.60 19.04
C ARG A 185 -13.72 -8.77 19.43
N GLY A 186 -13.13 -9.92 19.82
CA GLY A 186 -13.84 -11.09 20.30
C GLY A 186 -14.35 -12.04 19.22
N ILE A 187 -13.90 -11.85 17.98
CA ILE A 187 -14.08 -12.79 16.86
C ILE A 187 -12.97 -13.85 16.94
N VAL A 188 -13.27 -15.08 16.57
CA VAL A 188 -12.31 -16.19 16.47
C VAL A 188 -11.75 -16.20 15.04
N PRO A 189 -10.50 -15.78 14.83
CA PRO A 189 -9.83 -15.88 13.54
C PRO A 189 -9.33 -17.31 13.31
N VAL A 190 -9.59 -17.86 12.13
CA VAL A 190 -9.09 -19.19 11.74
C VAL A 190 -8.25 -19.03 10.47
N PRO A 191 -6.93 -18.92 10.60
CA PRO A 191 -6.03 -18.88 9.45
C PRO A 191 -5.85 -20.26 8.82
N ILE A 192 -6.04 -20.35 7.51
CA ILE A 192 -5.87 -21.54 6.68
C ILE A 192 -4.85 -21.27 5.58
N ARG A 193 -4.02 -22.26 5.28
CA ARG A 193 -3.08 -22.24 4.16
C ARG A 193 -3.67 -23.08 3.03
N LEU A 194 -3.86 -22.49 1.85
CA LEU A 194 -4.53 -23.17 0.74
C LEU A 194 -3.65 -24.23 0.06
N HIS A 195 -2.34 -24.17 0.26
CA HIS A 195 -1.42 -25.21 -0.22
C HIS A 195 -1.67 -26.58 0.45
N ASP A 196 -2.01 -26.60 1.75
CA ASP A 196 -2.06 -27.84 2.53
C ASP A 196 -3.36 -28.65 2.26
N ALA A 197 -4.21 -28.21 1.32
CA ALA A 197 -5.45 -28.91 0.96
C ALA A 197 -5.15 -30.27 0.30
N GLN A 198 -5.59 -31.35 0.96
CA GLN A 198 -5.36 -32.74 0.52
C GLN A 198 -6.09 -33.08 -0.79
N ASP A 199 -7.32 -32.56 -1.00
CA ASP A 199 -8.11 -32.74 -2.22
C ASP A 199 -8.14 -31.46 -3.07
N LYS A 200 -7.20 -31.33 -4.00
CA LYS A 200 -7.07 -30.15 -4.88
C LYS A 200 -8.22 -29.99 -5.89
N GLY A 201 -9.02 -31.03 -6.12
CA GLY A 201 -10.17 -31.02 -7.02
C GLY A 201 -11.44 -30.37 -6.44
N GLN A 202 -11.53 -30.18 -5.11
CA GLN A 202 -12.72 -29.58 -4.47
C GLN A 202 -12.30 -28.69 -3.28
N LEU A 203 -12.08 -27.40 -3.55
CA LEU A 203 -11.70 -26.43 -2.52
C LEU A 203 -12.93 -25.91 -1.75
N ASP A 204 -12.99 -26.14 -0.43
CA ASP A 204 -14.02 -25.58 0.46
C ASP A 204 -13.40 -24.84 1.66
N PHE A 205 -13.56 -23.51 1.68
CA PHE A 205 -13.03 -22.67 2.75
C PHE A 205 -13.64 -22.94 4.12
N GLU A 206 -14.92 -23.32 4.20
CA GLU A 206 -15.58 -23.58 5.49
C GLU A 206 -15.07 -24.91 6.09
N GLN A 207 -14.90 -25.93 5.24
CA GLN A 207 -14.40 -27.23 5.67
C GLN A 207 -12.92 -27.15 6.11
N LEU A 208 -12.04 -26.55 5.28
CA LEU A 208 -10.63 -26.35 5.64
C LEU A 208 -10.47 -25.56 6.96
N ALA A 209 -11.29 -24.53 7.16
CA ALA A 209 -11.27 -23.76 8.40
C ALA A 209 -11.79 -24.57 9.59
N ARG A 210 -12.81 -25.40 9.40
CA ARG A 210 -13.31 -26.30 10.44
C ARG A 210 -12.21 -27.27 10.86
N ASP A 211 -11.61 -27.98 9.92
CA ASP A 211 -10.60 -29.00 10.20
C ASP A 211 -9.39 -28.39 10.90
N ARG A 212 -8.92 -27.23 10.41
CA ARG A 212 -7.84 -26.46 11.03
C ARG A 212 -8.16 -26.03 12.47
N PHE A 213 -9.37 -25.53 12.71
CA PHE A 213 -9.80 -25.14 14.05
C PHE A 213 -9.87 -26.34 14.99
N LEU A 214 -10.31 -27.49 14.49
CA LEU A 214 -10.38 -28.73 15.25
C LEU A 214 -8.99 -29.24 15.64
N GLU A 215 -8.04 -29.30 14.71
CA GLU A 215 -6.64 -29.69 14.97
C GLU A 215 -6.01 -28.88 16.11
N GLU A 216 -6.15 -27.55 16.08
CA GLU A 216 -5.55 -26.65 17.08
C GLU A 216 -6.18 -26.79 18.47
N VAL A 217 -7.46 -27.16 18.53
CA VAL A 217 -8.24 -27.21 19.76
C VAL A 217 -8.33 -28.63 20.34
N ASN A 218 -8.04 -29.68 19.55
CA ASN A 218 -8.23 -31.08 19.92
C ASN A 218 -7.49 -31.45 21.21
N SER A 219 -6.25 -30.97 21.38
CA SER A 219 -5.43 -31.19 22.59
C SER A 219 -6.07 -30.69 23.90
N ARG A 220 -7.15 -29.90 23.82
CA ARG A 220 -7.83 -29.28 24.95
C ARG A 220 -9.30 -29.70 25.09
N LEU A 221 -9.80 -30.59 24.23
CA LEU A 221 -11.18 -31.07 24.25
C LEU A 221 -11.26 -32.49 24.80
N TYR A 222 -12.39 -32.83 25.41
CA TYR A 222 -12.64 -34.19 25.92
C TYR A 222 -13.25 -35.11 24.85
N SER A 223 -13.88 -34.57 23.80
CA SER A 223 -14.41 -35.35 22.68
C SER A 223 -14.63 -34.55 21.39
N ASP A 224 -14.55 -35.23 20.24
CA ASP A 224 -14.74 -34.64 18.90
C ASP A 224 -16.15 -34.05 18.69
N ALA A 225 -17.16 -34.66 19.32
CA ALA A 225 -18.54 -34.18 19.25
C ALA A 225 -18.73 -32.79 19.88
N GLN A 226 -17.94 -32.44 20.90
CA GLN A 226 -17.95 -31.11 21.52
C GLN A 226 -17.38 -30.06 20.56
N ALA A 227 -16.35 -30.44 19.81
CA ALA A 227 -15.65 -29.59 18.86
C ALA A 227 -16.59 -29.12 17.72
N GLY A 228 -17.37 -30.05 17.15
CA GLY A 228 -18.37 -29.74 16.13
C GLY A 228 -19.52 -28.84 16.64
N ARG A 229 -19.93 -28.98 17.90
CA ARG A 229 -20.94 -28.10 18.52
C ARG A 229 -20.40 -26.68 18.73
N LEU A 230 -19.14 -26.55 19.15
CA LEU A 230 -18.47 -25.27 19.33
C LEU A 230 -18.35 -24.51 17.99
N TRP A 231 -17.96 -25.21 16.91
CA TRP A 231 -17.91 -24.63 15.57
C TRP A 231 -19.25 -24.03 15.12
N ARG A 232 -20.35 -24.82 15.18
CA ARG A 232 -21.69 -24.36 14.77
C ARG A 232 -22.14 -23.13 15.58
N MET A 233 -21.86 -23.13 16.88
CA MET A 233 -22.17 -22.00 17.75
C MET A 233 -21.41 -20.72 17.35
N LEU A 234 -20.12 -20.83 17.00
CA LEU A 234 -19.32 -19.70 16.54
C LEU A 234 -19.80 -19.20 15.16
N ARG A 235 -20.11 -20.13 14.24
CA ARG A 235 -20.60 -19.85 12.88
C ARG A 235 -21.95 -19.13 12.89
N TRP A 236 -22.94 -19.64 13.61
CA TRP A 236 -24.28 -19.03 13.71
C TRP A 236 -24.29 -17.77 14.58
N GLY A 237 -23.38 -17.68 15.56
CA GLY A 237 -23.20 -16.49 16.39
C GLY A 237 -22.52 -15.31 15.68
N ASN A 238 -22.08 -15.48 14.43
CA ASN A 238 -21.26 -14.53 13.67
C ASN A 238 -20.00 -14.10 14.45
N ARG A 239 -19.34 -15.07 15.10
CA ARG A 239 -18.12 -14.87 15.92
C ARG A 239 -16.89 -15.55 15.32
N LEU A 240 -16.95 -15.91 14.06
CA LEU A 240 -15.90 -16.59 13.31
C LEU A 240 -15.46 -15.69 12.14
N ALA A 241 -14.18 -15.74 11.79
CA ALA A 241 -13.66 -15.20 10.54
C ALA A 241 -12.60 -16.15 9.99
N VAL A 242 -12.70 -16.50 8.70
CA VAL A 242 -11.75 -17.38 8.00
C VAL A 242 -10.72 -16.52 7.28
N LEU A 243 -9.43 -16.81 7.48
CA LEU A 243 -8.32 -16.09 6.87
C LEU A 243 -7.53 -17.05 5.99
N ALA A 244 -7.68 -16.97 4.67
CA ALA A 244 -6.98 -17.86 3.74
C ALA A 244 -5.72 -17.21 3.18
N ASP A 245 -4.59 -17.91 3.17
CA ASP A 245 -3.33 -17.46 2.54
C ASP A 245 -2.94 -18.37 1.36
N GLY A 246 -2.39 -17.76 0.30
CA GLY A 246 -1.80 -18.46 -0.85
C GLY A 246 -2.80 -18.97 -1.92
N LEU A 247 -3.75 -18.15 -2.37
CA LEU A 247 -4.73 -18.55 -3.40
C LEU A 247 -4.08 -18.99 -4.73
N GLU A 248 -2.99 -18.32 -5.14
CA GLU A 248 -2.29 -18.63 -6.38
C GLU A 248 -1.58 -20.00 -6.36
N GLU A 249 -1.23 -20.50 -5.18
CA GLU A 249 -0.52 -21.78 -5.03
C GLU A 249 -1.48 -22.95 -5.25
N ALA A 250 -2.76 -22.78 -4.90
CA ALA A 250 -3.82 -23.73 -5.24
C ALA A 250 -4.08 -23.78 -6.76
N ALA A 251 -3.89 -22.68 -7.50
CA ALA A 251 -4.11 -22.62 -8.94
C ALA A 251 -3.00 -23.30 -9.77
N LYS A 252 -1.75 -23.25 -9.31
CA LYS A 252 -0.57 -23.73 -10.06
C LYS A 252 -0.39 -25.25 -10.08
N ALA A 253 -1.09 -25.99 -9.21
CA ALA A 253 -0.92 -27.43 -9.09
C ALA A 253 -1.54 -28.22 -10.28
N ASP A 254 -2.54 -27.66 -10.96
CA ASP A 254 -3.18 -28.27 -12.13
C ASP A 254 -2.74 -27.52 -13.39
N LYS A 255 -1.85 -28.14 -14.20
CA LYS A 255 -1.32 -27.60 -15.48
C LYS A 255 -2.37 -27.48 -16.61
N ALA A 256 -3.66 -27.46 -16.30
CA ALA A 256 -4.74 -27.28 -17.27
C ALA A 256 -5.83 -26.38 -16.66
N HIS A 257 -6.70 -25.81 -17.50
CA HIS A 257 -7.75 -24.83 -17.16
C HIS A 257 -8.76 -25.24 -16.04
N SER A 258 -8.54 -26.36 -15.36
CA SER A 258 -9.32 -26.91 -14.23
C SER A 258 -9.11 -26.14 -12.91
N GLY A 259 -7.89 -25.71 -12.58
CA GLY A 259 -7.62 -25.03 -11.30
C GLY A 259 -8.39 -23.71 -11.11
N GLU A 260 -8.63 -22.98 -12.20
CA GLU A 260 -9.36 -21.70 -12.18
C GLU A 260 -10.85 -21.88 -11.89
N SER A 261 -11.45 -22.95 -12.42
CA SER A 261 -12.87 -23.25 -12.22
C SER A 261 -13.16 -23.67 -10.78
N VAL A 262 -12.24 -24.41 -10.16
CA VAL A 262 -12.30 -24.80 -8.73
C VAL A 262 -12.25 -23.58 -7.81
N ILE A 263 -11.31 -22.65 -8.04
CA ILE A 263 -11.20 -21.42 -7.23
C ILE A 263 -12.46 -20.56 -7.37
N ARG A 264 -12.97 -20.41 -8.60
CA ARG A 264 -14.20 -19.65 -8.85
C ARG A 264 -15.40 -20.28 -8.13
N ALA A 265 -15.54 -21.60 -8.16
CA ALA A 265 -16.60 -22.33 -7.48
C ALA A 265 -16.51 -22.17 -5.95
N ALA A 266 -15.30 -22.26 -5.39
CA ALA A 266 -15.07 -22.09 -3.95
C ALA A 266 -15.45 -20.68 -3.45
N ILE A 267 -15.07 -19.64 -4.20
CA ILE A 267 -15.41 -18.25 -3.87
C ILE A 267 -16.91 -18.01 -4.02
N ALA A 268 -17.55 -18.57 -5.07
CA ALA A 268 -19.00 -18.48 -5.25
C ALA A 268 -19.77 -19.17 -4.12
N LYS A 269 -19.34 -20.35 -3.70
CA LYS A 269 -19.91 -21.05 -2.54
C LYS A 269 -19.80 -20.21 -1.27
N ALA A 270 -18.61 -19.68 -0.97
CA ALA A 270 -18.41 -18.81 0.19
C ALA A 270 -19.26 -17.52 0.14
N ALA A 271 -19.52 -16.97 -1.05
CA ALA A 271 -20.42 -15.84 -1.22
C ALA A 271 -21.89 -16.20 -0.91
N ASN A 272 -22.37 -17.33 -1.45
CA ASN A 272 -23.74 -17.83 -1.26
C ASN A 272 -24.01 -18.21 0.21
N ASP A 273 -23.05 -18.85 0.87
CA ASP A 273 -23.15 -19.24 2.28
C ASP A 273 -22.95 -18.05 3.24
N HIS A 274 -22.69 -16.87 2.69
CA HIS A 274 -22.25 -15.69 3.40
C HIS A 274 -21.12 -16.04 4.38
N LEU A 275 -20.04 -16.67 3.96
CA LEU A 275 -18.92 -16.99 4.86
C LEU A 275 -18.11 -15.69 5.14
N PRO A 276 -17.74 -15.38 6.40
CA PRO A 276 -16.87 -14.25 6.72
C PRO A 276 -15.42 -14.62 6.39
N VAL A 277 -15.07 -14.61 5.10
CA VAL A 277 -13.76 -15.04 4.59
C VAL A 277 -12.96 -13.86 4.04
N ILE A 278 -11.67 -13.83 4.39
CA ILE A 278 -10.67 -12.92 3.83
C ILE A 278 -9.54 -13.78 3.25
N ILE A 279 -9.22 -13.57 1.98
CA ILE A 279 -8.29 -14.40 1.20
C ILE A 279 -7.10 -13.53 0.78
N ALA A 280 -5.87 -13.99 0.93
CA ALA A 280 -4.68 -13.33 0.40
C ALA A 280 -4.22 -14.03 -0.89
N SER A 281 -3.93 -13.24 -1.92
CA SER A 281 -3.54 -13.71 -3.25
C SER A 281 -2.50 -12.80 -3.89
N ARG A 282 -1.67 -13.34 -4.79
CA ARG A 282 -0.95 -12.55 -5.79
C ARG A 282 -1.91 -11.94 -6.82
N PRO A 283 -1.48 -10.92 -7.59
CA PRO A 283 -2.26 -10.42 -8.74
C PRO A 283 -2.60 -11.60 -9.64
N TYR A 284 -3.90 -11.85 -9.79
CA TYR A 284 -4.44 -13.03 -10.44
C TYR A 284 -5.55 -12.56 -11.38
N ASP A 285 -5.34 -12.72 -12.69
CA ASP A 285 -6.22 -12.20 -13.74
C ASP A 285 -7.65 -12.77 -13.67
N PRO A 286 -7.88 -14.05 -13.29
CA PRO A 286 -9.23 -14.61 -13.15
C PRO A 286 -10.05 -14.08 -11.97
N LEU A 287 -9.46 -13.28 -11.06
CA LEU A 287 -10.25 -12.56 -10.03
C LEU A 287 -11.24 -11.59 -10.68
N ARG A 288 -10.98 -11.16 -11.91
CA ARG A 288 -11.93 -10.42 -12.75
C ARG A 288 -13.13 -11.31 -13.02
N GLY A 289 -14.23 -11.05 -12.32
CA GLY A 289 -15.42 -11.88 -12.42
C GLY A 289 -16.02 -12.20 -11.07
N MET A 290 -15.17 -12.69 -10.18
CA MET A 290 -15.61 -13.51 -9.05
C MET A 290 -16.52 -12.73 -8.08
N PRO A 291 -17.42 -13.41 -7.34
CA PRO A 291 -18.26 -12.77 -6.34
C PRO A 291 -17.45 -12.46 -5.07
N ALA A 292 -16.36 -11.71 -5.23
CA ALA A 292 -15.48 -11.26 -4.17
C ALA A 292 -15.23 -9.75 -4.29
N ILE A 293 -14.87 -9.14 -3.17
CA ILE A 293 -14.39 -7.77 -3.09
C ILE A 293 -12.86 -7.83 -3.17
N VAL A 294 -12.27 -7.24 -4.20
CA VAL A 294 -10.81 -7.24 -4.38
C VAL A 294 -10.22 -5.96 -3.81
N ILE A 295 -9.24 -6.08 -2.90
CA ILE A 295 -8.52 -4.95 -2.31
C ILE A 295 -7.05 -5.06 -2.69
N GLY A 296 -6.55 -4.06 -3.41
CA GLY A 296 -5.12 -3.94 -3.69
C GLY A 296 -4.36 -3.56 -2.42
N LEU A 297 -3.38 -4.38 -2.04
CA LEU A 297 -2.46 -4.10 -0.96
C LEU A 297 -1.30 -3.27 -1.53
N GLU A 298 -1.38 -1.97 -1.27
CA GLU A 298 -0.31 -1.02 -1.60
C GLU A 298 0.92 -1.26 -0.72
N SER A 299 2.08 -0.81 -1.20
CA SER A 299 3.34 -0.77 -0.43
C SER A 299 3.19 0.00 0.89
N LEU A 300 4.08 -0.25 1.85
CA LEU A 300 4.09 0.50 3.10
C LEU A 300 4.42 1.96 2.83
N GLY A 301 3.74 2.89 3.49
CA GLY A 301 4.15 4.29 3.44
C GLY A 301 5.50 4.56 4.11
N GLU A 302 6.18 5.62 3.69
CA GLU A 302 7.49 6.03 4.22
C GLU A 302 7.52 6.06 5.76
N GLY A 303 6.50 6.63 6.39
CA GLY A 303 6.43 6.71 7.85
C GLY A 303 6.26 5.33 8.53
N ALA A 304 5.47 4.44 7.94
CA ALA A 304 5.30 3.07 8.44
C ALA A 304 6.56 2.22 8.24
N ALA A 305 7.28 2.45 7.15
CA ALA A 305 8.59 1.86 6.88
C ALA A 305 9.63 2.31 7.92
N LEU A 306 9.68 3.61 8.24
CA LEU A 306 10.53 4.15 9.31
C LEU A 306 10.16 3.58 10.68
N GLU A 307 8.86 3.51 11.03
CA GLU A 307 8.42 2.93 12.30
C GLU A 307 8.79 1.44 12.42
N TYR A 308 8.78 0.69 11.32
CA TYR A 308 9.24 -0.70 11.33
C TYR A 308 10.76 -0.82 11.53
N ALA A 309 11.53 0.02 10.83
CA ALA A 309 12.99 0.02 10.88
C ALA A 309 13.51 0.49 12.26
N LEU A 310 12.83 1.45 12.88
CA LEU A 310 13.17 2.01 14.18
C LEU A 310 12.58 1.16 15.31
N THR A 311 13.43 0.55 16.14
CA THR A 311 12.98 -0.28 17.26
C THR A 311 12.41 0.56 18.40
N ALA A 312 11.33 0.09 19.06
CA ALA A 312 10.70 0.79 20.19
C ALA A 312 11.63 0.99 21.42
N GLY A 313 12.82 0.37 21.41
CA GLY A 313 13.87 0.51 22.41
C GLY A 313 14.94 1.57 22.09
N ASP A 314 14.96 2.12 20.86
CA ASP A 314 15.90 3.18 20.49
C ASP A 314 15.44 4.52 21.10
N ARG A 315 15.77 4.71 22.38
CA ARG A 315 15.61 5.98 23.11
C ARG A 315 16.66 7.02 22.71
N SER A 316 17.60 6.65 21.84
CA SER A 316 18.55 7.56 21.23
C SER A 316 17.76 8.53 20.33
N GLY A 317 17.78 9.82 20.68
CA GLY A 317 16.96 10.85 20.03
C GLY A 317 17.18 11.01 18.52
N PRO A 318 16.59 12.03 17.90
CA PRO A 318 16.54 12.22 16.44
C PRO A 318 17.90 12.11 15.71
N ALA A 319 19.02 12.44 16.37
CA ALA A 319 20.36 12.32 15.81
C ALA A 319 20.79 10.88 15.48
N ALA A 320 20.29 9.87 16.21
CA ALA A 320 20.61 8.46 15.96
C ALA A 320 19.82 7.86 14.79
N TRP A 321 18.74 8.51 14.34
CA TRP A 321 17.89 8.00 13.26
C TRP A 321 18.42 8.34 11.87
N GLY A 322 19.33 9.30 11.74
CA GLY A 322 19.86 9.79 10.47
C GLY A 322 20.22 8.69 9.46
N PRO A 323 21.06 7.70 9.82
CA PRO A 323 21.43 6.60 8.93
C PRO A 323 20.25 5.72 8.48
N VAL A 324 19.31 5.47 9.39
CA VAL A 324 18.13 4.63 9.10
C VAL A 324 17.19 5.37 8.15
N ILE A 325 16.93 6.65 8.43
CA ILE A 325 16.08 7.49 7.59
C ILE A 325 16.69 7.63 6.19
N ASP A 326 18.00 7.89 6.11
CA ASP A 326 18.72 7.93 4.84
C ASP A 326 18.53 6.64 4.06
N MET A 327 18.84 5.48 4.65
CA MET A 327 18.76 4.21 3.94
C MET A 327 17.33 3.83 3.54
N VAL A 328 16.32 4.14 4.35
CA VAL A 328 14.91 3.88 4.00
C VAL A 328 14.51 4.68 2.76
N TYR A 329 14.94 5.93 2.65
CA TYR A 329 14.65 6.77 1.49
C TYR A 329 15.53 6.45 0.28
N ALA A 330 16.83 6.25 0.51
CA ALA A 330 17.83 5.99 -0.50
C ALA A 330 17.54 4.68 -1.23
N ALA A 331 17.24 3.60 -0.51
CA ALA A 331 17.01 2.29 -1.09
C ALA A 331 15.56 2.05 -1.56
N ASP A 332 14.66 3.03 -1.40
CA ASP A 332 13.22 2.96 -1.75
C ASP A 332 12.63 1.61 -1.31
N VAL A 333 12.67 1.40 0.01
CA VAL A 333 12.38 0.09 0.64
C VAL A 333 10.90 -0.06 1.04
N THR A 334 10.09 0.96 0.78
CA THR A 334 8.65 1.00 1.04
C THR A 334 7.91 -0.19 0.41
N ALA A 335 8.37 -0.62 -0.76
CA ALA A 335 7.84 -1.75 -1.51
C ALA A 335 8.64 -3.06 -1.32
N ALA A 336 9.70 -3.06 -0.50
CA ALA A 336 10.66 -4.17 -0.42
C ALA A 336 10.98 -4.55 1.04
N PRO A 337 10.14 -5.40 1.69
CA PRO A 337 10.28 -5.71 3.11
C PRO A 337 11.58 -6.40 3.49
N LEU A 338 12.21 -7.12 2.56
CA LEU A 338 13.53 -7.71 2.80
C LEU A 338 14.53 -6.63 3.22
N PHE A 339 14.59 -5.51 2.48
CA PHE A 339 15.51 -4.42 2.80
C PHE A 339 15.12 -3.73 4.11
N LEU A 340 13.81 -3.60 4.41
CA LEU A 340 13.36 -3.11 5.72
C LEU A 340 13.82 -4.01 6.87
N ARG A 341 13.76 -5.33 6.69
CA ARG A 341 14.29 -6.30 7.66
C ARG A 341 15.80 -6.12 7.83
N ILE A 342 16.54 -6.04 6.73
CA ILE A 342 18.00 -5.84 6.74
C ILE A 342 18.38 -4.54 7.47
N ILE A 343 17.71 -3.43 7.18
CA ILE A 343 17.94 -2.14 7.85
C ILE A 343 17.69 -2.28 9.36
N ARG A 344 16.58 -2.93 9.76
CA ARG A 344 16.26 -3.16 11.17
C ARG A 344 17.32 -4.00 11.87
N ASP A 345 17.78 -5.07 11.23
CA ASP A 345 18.75 -5.99 11.81
C ASP A 345 20.13 -5.32 11.95
N LEU A 346 20.55 -4.53 10.95
CA LEU A 346 21.77 -3.72 11.03
C LEU A 346 21.68 -2.60 12.08
N ASN A 347 20.52 -1.96 12.21
CA ASN A 347 20.29 -0.92 13.21
C ASN A 347 20.37 -1.49 14.63
N ARG A 348 19.77 -2.66 14.89
CA ARG A 348 19.84 -3.36 16.19
C ARG A 348 21.26 -3.63 16.65
N GLN A 349 22.18 -3.87 15.71
CA GLN A 349 23.59 -4.11 15.99
C GLN A 349 24.44 -2.83 15.97
N GLY A 350 23.85 -1.65 15.77
CA GLY A 350 24.58 -0.38 15.70
C GLY A 350 25.55 -0.27 14.52
N ARG A 351 25.35 -1.06 13.45
CA ARG A 351 26.26 -1.17 12.28
C ARG A 351 25.80 -0.35 11.07
N MET A 352 24.79 0.50 11.25
CA MET A 352 24.33 1.40 10.19
C MET A 352 25.38 2.49 9.93
N ARG A 353 25.89 2.52 8.69
CA ARG A 353 26.87 3.54 8.27
C ARG A 353 26.18 4.86 7.98
N HIS A 354 26.77 5.96 8.45
CA HIS A 354 26.40 7.29 8.00
C HIS A 354 26.93 7.51 6.59
N ARG A 355 26.06 7.88 5.66
CA ARG A 355 26.48 8.36 4.35
C ARG A 355 26.82 9.84 4.45
N SER A 356 28.01 10.21 3.99
CA SER A 356 28.41 11.62 3.89
C SER A 356 27.55 12.31 2.82
N GLY A 357 26.94 13.46 3.14
CA GLY A 357 26.03 14.19 2.25
C GLY A 357 24.52 14.01 2.52
N TYR A 358 24.14 13.46 3.67
CA TYR A 358 22.75 13.39 4.11
C TYR A 358 22.26 14.72 4.73
N GLN A 359 20.93 14.92 4.73
CA GLN A 359 20.13 16.10 5.15
C GLN A 359 20.38 16.66 6.56
N SER A 360 21.38 16.17 7.30
CA SER A 360 21.71 16.61 8.66
C SER A 360 22.51 17.90 8.71
N GLU A 361 23.13 18.34 7.61
CA GLU A 361 23.62 19.72 7.52
C GLU A 361 22.50 20.62 6.96
N PRO A 362 21.87 21.46 7.79
CA PRO A 362 20.69 22.25 7.41
C PRO A 362 20.90 23.18 6.21
N ASP A 363 22.15 23.46 5.84
CA ASP A 363 22.53 24.36 4.74
C ASP A 363 23.02 23.63 3.48
N SER A 364 23.11 22.29 3.49
CA SER A 364 23.56 21.52 2.33
C SER A 364 22.43 21.22 1.33
N ALA A 365 22.71 21.38 0.04
CA ALA A 365 21.75 21.04 -1.01
C ALA A 365 21.53 19.51 -1.05
N SER A 366 20.27 19.10 -1.09
CA SER A 366 19.89 17.70 -1.32
C SER A 366 20.33 17.26 -2.71
N ARG A 367 20.90 16.05 -2.79
CA ARG A 367 21.34 15.43 -4.03
C ARG A 367 20.51 14.20 -4.36
N PRO A 368 20.35 13.88 -5.66
CA PRO A 368 19.63 12.68 -6.04
C PRO A 368 20.37 11.43 -5.54
N ILE A 369 19.62 10.46 -5.04
CA ILE A 369 20.18 9.25 -4.45
C ILE A 369 19.95 8.08 -5.40
N ASP A 370 21.02 7.34 -5.66
CA ASP A 370 20.96 6.12 -6.44
C ASP A 370 20.44 4.96 -5.60
N ARG A 371 19.25 4.46 -5.97
CA ARG A 371 18.56 3.38 -5.30
C ARG A 371 19.37 2.09 -5.23
N TYR A 372 19.96 1.66 -6.34
CA TYR A 372 20.69 0.40 -6.37
C TYR A 372 22.06 0.52 -5.74
N ALA A 373 22.68 1.70 -5.74
CA ALA A 373 23.87 1.94 -4.92
C ALA A 373 23.54 1.79 -3.42
N ALA A 374 22.43 2.37 -2.95
CA ALA A 374 22.01 2.23 -1.56
C ALA A 374 21.65 0.78 -1.18
N ARG A 375 20.94 0.06 -2.06
CA ARG A 375 20.64 -1.37 -1.86
C ARG A 375 21.90 -2.23 -1.84
N TRP A 376 22.86 -1.95 -2.71
CA TRP A 376 24.15 -2.62 -2.75
C TRP A 376 24.91 -2.44 -1.44
N GLU A 377 25.04 -1.20 -0.97
CA GLU A 377 25.67 -0.87 0.32
C GLU A 377 25.00 -1.57 1.50
N LEU A 378 23.65 -1.61 1.54
CA LEU A 378 22.91 -2.33 2.57
C LEU A 378 23.20 -3.83 2.55
N LEU A 379 23.17 -4.46 1.38
CA LEU A 379 23.42 -5.89 1.23
C LEU A 379 24.88 -6.24 1.56
N LYS A 380 25.83 -5.38 1.18
CA LYS A 380 27.25 -5.51 1.54
C LYS A 380 27.45 -5.41 3.05
N ALA A 381 26.88 -4.39 3.70
CA ALA A 381 26.96 -4.24 5.15
C ALA A 381 26.31 -5.42 5.90
N TRP A 382 25.18 -5.91 5.39
CA TRP A 382 24.48 -7.08 5.92
C TRP A 382 25.29 -8.36 5.77
N ARG A 383 25.91 -8.57 4.60
CA ARG A 383 26.84 -9.69 4.37
C ARG A 383 28.01 -9.64 5.35
N GLU A 384 28.68 -8.51 5.50
CA GLU A 384 29.79 -8.40 6.45
C GLU A 384 29.34 -8.68 7.89
N ALA A 385 28.16 -8.21 8.30
CA ALA A 385 27.60 -8.52 9.62
C ALA A 385 27.27 -10.02 9.81
N LEU A 386 26.85 -10.72 8.75
CA LEU A 386 26.70 -12.17 8.76
C LEU A 386 28.05 -12.89 8.81
N LEU A 387 29.06 -12.46 8.05
CA LEU A 387 30.38 -13.10 8.04
C LEU A 387 31.11 -12.93 9.38
N ASP A 388 30.99 -11.76 9.99
CA ASP A 388 31.64 -11.42 11.26
C ASP A 388 30.97 -12.06 12.50
N GLY A 389 29.79 -12.70 12.36
CA GLY A 389 29.10 -13.33 13.49
C GLY A 389 28.07 -12.48 14.24
N TYR A 390 27.98 -11.17 13.96
CA TYR A 390 27.05 -10.26 14.66
C TYR A 390 25.57 -10.57 14.39
N LEU A 391 25.29 -11.22 13.27
CA LEU A 391 23.98 -11.77 12.96
C LEU A 391 24.08 -13.29 13.06
N ARG A 392 23.11 -13.91 13.72
CA ARG A 392 23.10 -15.35 14.05
C ARG A 392 24.32 -15.74 14.90
N GLU A 393 24.43 -15.12 16.07
CA GLU A 393 25.50 -15.39 17.06
C GLU A 393 25.47 -16.84 17.54
N ASP A 394 24.28 -17.46 17.62
CA ASP A 394 24.09 -18.86 18.03
C ASP A 394 24.71 -19.88 17.06
N PHE A 395 25.14 -19.44 15.88
CA PHE A 395 25.70 -20.31 14.84
C PHE A 395 27.25 -20.34 14.90
N ALA A 396 27.81 -21.35 15.57
CA ALA A 396 29.25 -21.49 15.80
C ALA A 396 30.04 -21.97 14.55
N GLN A 397 30.12 -21.15 13.50
CA GLN A 397 30.97 -21.37 12.32
C GLN A 397 32.00 -20.24 12.14
N SER A 398 33.17 -20.58 11.61
CA SER A 398 34.23 -19.62 11.32
C SER A 398 33.82 -18.63 10.22
N ARG A 399 34.46 -17.45 10.18
CA ARG A 399 34.25 -16.48 9.09
C ARG A 399 34.51 -17.10 7.71
N GLN A 400 35.53 -17.96 7.60
CA GLN A 400 35.88 -18.65 6.36
C GLN A 400 34.79 -19.64 5.92
N ASP A 401 34.24 -20.43 6.86
CA ASP A 401 33.14 -21.37 6.57
C ASP A 401 31.88 -20.67 6.09
N ARG A 402 31.58 -19.50 6.68
CA ARG A 402 30.47 -18.65 6.27
C ARG A 402 30.70 -18.08 4.86
N GLU A 403 31.93 -17.67 4.53
CA GLU A 403 32.31 -17.21 3.19
C GLU A 403 32.20 -18.31 2.13
N ASP A 404 32.75 -19.50 2.39
CA ASP A 404 32.69 -20.63 1.47
C ASP A 404 31.24 -21.09 1.25
N THR A 405 30.41 -21.06 2.30
CA THR A 405 28.96 -21.33 2.21
C THR A 405 28.26 -20.32 1.31
N MET A 406 28.52 -19.01 1.49
CA MET A 406 27.93 -17.97 0.64
C MET A 406 28.35 -18.10 -0.82
N LEU A 407 29.60 -18.52 -1.08
CA LEU A 407 30.11 -18.74 -2.43
C LEU A 407 29.38 -19.90 -3.13
N VAL A 408 29.16 -21.01 -2.44
CA VAL A 408 28.34 -22.13 -2.95
C VAL A 408 26.92 -21.67 -3.24
N LEU A 409 26.29 -20.91 -2.34
CA LEU A 409 24.96 -20.34 -2.57
C LEU A 409 24.91 -19.34 -3.74
N ALA A 410 25.98 -18.59 -4.00
CA ALA A 410 26.10 -17.73 -5.18
C ALA A 410 26.09 -18.55 -6.48
N ALA A 411 26.68 -19.75 -6.48
CA ALA A 411 26.60 -20.66 -7.61
C ALA A 411 25.17 -21.20 -7.81
N PHE A 412 24.51 -21.65 -6.73
CA PHE A 412 23.09 -22.01 -6.78
C PHE A 412 22.21 -20.85 -7.30
N ALA A 413 22.52 -19.61 -6.93
CA ALA A 413 21.77 -18.45 -7.39
C ALA A 413 21.84 -18.28 -8.91
N CYS A 414 23.03 -18.38 -9.49
CA CYS A 414 23.23 -18.32 -10.95
C CYS A 414 22.63 -19.53 -11.68
N ALA A 415 22.70 -20.74 -11.12
CA ALA A 415 21.98 -21.90 -11.67
C ALA A 415 20.46 -21.67 -11.67
N GLY A 416 19.93 -21.07 -10.59
CA GLY A 416 18.52 -20.66 -10.52
C GLY A 416 18.14 -19.58 -11.54
N PHE A 417 19.06 -18.70 -11.95
CA PHE A 417 18.83 -17.76 -13.06
C PHE A 417 18.63 -18.49 -14.39
N LEU A 418 19.44 -19.52 -14.66
CA LEU A 418 19.33 -20.34 -15.88
C LEU A 418 18.02 -21.13 -15.93
N ARG A 419 17.51 -21.56 -14.76
CA ARG A 419 16.23 -22.27 -14.62
C ARG A 419 15.01 -21.34 -14.43
N ASN A 420 15.20 -20.04 -14.29
CA ASN A 420 14.15 -19.08 -13.92
C ASN A 420 13.37 -19.52 -12.65
N SER A 421 14.10 -19.92 -11.60
CA SER A 421 13.52 -20.48 -10.38
C SER A 421 14.26 -20.03 -9.12
N LEU A 422 13.49 -19.85 -8.03
CA LEU A 422 14.00 -19.65 -6.66
C LEU A 422 14.37 -20.98 -5.99
N GLN A 423 13.89 -22.10 -6.51
CA GLN A 423 14.20 -23.44 -6.03
C GLN A 423 15.14 -24.11 -7.03
N VAL A 424 16.27 -24.58 -6.53
CA VAL A 424 17.36 -25.13 -7.33
C VAL A 424 17.83 -26.43 -6.69
N THR A 425 17.84 -27.50 -7.48
CA THR A 425 18.28 -28.82 -7.01
C THR A 425 19.80 -28.99 -7.13
N TYR A 426 20.36 -30.03 -6.50
CA TYR A 426 21.78 -30.37 -6.69
C TYR A 426 22.09 -30.76 -8.14
N GLU A 427 21.15 -31.43 -8.81
CA GLU A 427 21.27 -31.78 -10.23
C GLU A 427 21.20 -30.55 -11.14
N ASP A 428 20.36 -29.56 -10.79
CA ASP A 428 20.32 -28.29 -11.50
C ASP A 428 21.63 -27.53 -11.40
N LEU A 429 22.29 -27.55 -10.23
CA LEU A 429 23.60 -26.95 -10.11
C LEU A 429 24.56 -27.66 -11.06
N THR A 430 24.70 -28.99 -10.93
CA THR A 430 25.63 -29.90 -11.64
C THR A 430 25.31 -30.22 -13.10
N ASP A 431 24.26 -29.61 -13.66
CA ASP A 431 23.75 -29.87 -15.00
C ASP A 431 23.62 -31.38 -15.28
N HIS A 432 22.99 -32.10 -14.33
CA HIS A 432 22.84 -33.56 -14.33
C HIS A 432 24.17 -34.32 -14.57
N GLY A 433 25.25 -33.87 -13.94
CA GLY A 433 26.58 -34.48 -14.06
C GLY A 433 27.39 -34.03 -15.28
N GLN A 434 26.86 -33.14 -16.13
CA GLN A 434 27.57 -32.60 -17.29
C GLN A 434 28.43 -31.37 -16.98
N TRP A 435 28.55 -31.00 -15.71
CA TRP A 435 29.32 -29.84 -15.26
C TRP A 435 30.79 -29.84 -15.66
N GLN A 436 31.39 -30.98 -16.00
CA GLN A 436 32.77 -31.08 -16.51
C GLN A 436 32.90 -30.79 -18.01
N ASN A 437 31.77 -30.71 -18.73
CA ASN A 437 31.76 -30.48 -20.17
C ASN A 437 31.92 -28.98 -20.46
N PRO A 438 32.99 -28.52 -21.15
CA PRO A 438 33.15 -27.12 -21.50
C PRO A 438 32.02 -26.56 -22.38
N ALA A 439 31.23 -27.43 -23.02
CA ALA A 439 30.04 -27.05 -23.79
C ALA A 439 28.79 -26.78 -22.93
N SER A 440 28.77 -27.22 -21.66
CA SER A 440 27.65 -26.98 -20.74
C SER A 440 27.46 -25.47 -20.50
N ALA A 441 26.21 -25.05 -20.36
CA ALA A 441 25.90 -23.68 -19.95
C ALA A 441 26.38 -23.39 -18.51
N HIS A 442 26.56 -24.43 -17.69
CA HIS A 442 26.98 -24.35 -16.29
C HIS A 442 28.51 -24.42 -16.12
N TRP A 443 29.27 -24.76 -17.17
CA TRP A 443 30.74 -24.87 -17.08
C TRP A 443 31.42 -23.60 -16.51
N PRO A 444 31.15 -22.38 -17.02
CA PRO A 444 31.82 -21.18 -16.49
C PRO A 444 31.54 -20.95 -15.01
N LEU A 445 30.34 -21.34 -14.55
CA LEU A 445 29.93 -21.24 -13.15
C LEU A 445 30.76 -22.17 -12.26
N PHE A 446 30.84 -23.45 -12.64
CA PHE A 446 31.56 -24.46 -11.88
C PHE A 446 33.06 -24.22 -11.84
N ASP A 447 33.65 -23.83 -12.96
CA ASP A 447 35.07 -23.52 -13.06
C ASP A 447 35.46 -22.40 -12.08
N SER A 448 34.69 -21.29 -12.06
CA SER A 448 34.89 -20.19 -11.11
C SER A 448 34.65 -20.60 -9.65
N LEU A 449 33.65 -21.46 -9.39
CA LEU A 449 33.37 -21.96 -8.05
C LEU A 449 34.52 -22.84 -7.51
N HIS A 450 34.96 -23.81 -8.32
CA HIS A 450 36.04 -24.73 -7.98
C HIS A 450 37.34 -23.97 -7.73
N GLN A 451 37.67 -23.00 -8.60
CA GLN A 451 38.87 -22.17 -8.43
C GLN A 451 38.85 -21.33 -7.14
N LYS A 452 37.70 -20.79 -6.74
CA LYS A 452 37.59 -19.92 -5.56
C LYS A 452 37.52 -20.68 -4.23
N LEU A 453 36.99 -21.91 -4.24
CA LEU A 453 37.01 -22.79 -3.07
C LEU A 453 38.40 -23.34 -2.76
N ASP A 454 39.30 -23.41 -3.76
CA ASP A 454 40.71 -23.77 -3.60
C ASP A 454 40.91 -25.07 -2.80
N GLY A 455 40.10 -26.09 -3.11
CA GLY A 455 40.15 -27.40 -2.46
C GLY A 455 39.60 -27.47 -1.02
N ARG A 456 39.09 -26.37 -0.45
CA ARG A 456 38.50 -26.37 0.91
C ARG A 456 37.18 -27.12 1.01
N ARG A 457 36.42 -27.17 -0.09
CA ARG A 457 35.20 -27.95 -0.30
C ARG A 457 35.17 -28.44 -1.74
N ASP A 458 34.67 -29.65 -1.97
CA ASP A 458 34.45 -30.17 -3.30
C ASP A 458 33.01 -29.87 -3.78
N PRO A 459 32.80 -28.95 -4.74
CA PRO A 459 31.48 -28.66 -5.27
C PRO A 459 30.88 -29.82 -6.09
N ALA A 460 31.63 -30.89 -6.35
CA ALA A 460 31.13 -32.12 -6.96
C ALA A 460 30.52 -33.10 -5.94
N GLU A 461 30.87 -32.99 -4.66
CA GLU A 461 30.43 -33.90 -3.62
C GLU A 461 29.09 -33.47 -3.02
N ARG A 462 28.12 -34.40 -2.96
CA ARG A 462 26.79 -34.11 -2.45
C ARG A 462 26.79 -33.74 -0.96
N ASP A 463 27.70 -34.30 -0.18
CA ASP A 463 27.80 -34.06 1.25
C ASP A 463 28.24 -32.62 1.55
N ASP A 464 29.23 -32.11 0.81
CA ASP A 464 29.70 -30.72 0.92
C ASP A 464 28.64 -29.71 0.47
N LEU A 465 27.92 -30.01 -0.61
CA LEU A 465 26.76 -29.21 -1.02
C LEU A 465 25.68 -29.25 0.06
N THR A 466 25.36 -30.41 0.61
CA THR A 466 24.35 -30.56 1.68
C THR A 466 24.72 -29.77 2.92
N HIS A 467 25.99 -29.83 3.34
CA HIS A 467 26.50 -29.03 4.46
C HIS A 467 26.35 -27.53 4.20
N ALA A 468 26.70 -27.05 3.00
CA ALA A 468 26.51 -25.66 2.61
C ALA A 468 25.03 -25.25 2.57
N THR A 469 24.13 -26.13 2.12
CA THR A 469 22.68 -25.84 2.12
C THR A 469 22.10 -25.73 3.51
N THR A 470 22.49 -26.62 4.43
CA THR A 470 22.07 -26.58 5.84
C THR A 470 22.61 -25.34 6.54
N ALA A 471 23.91 -25.04 6.37
CA ALA A 471 24.52 -23.82 6.89
C ALA A 471 23.86 -22.55 6.32
N GLY A 472 23.53 -22.55 5.03
CA GLY A 472 22.79 -21.47 4.38
C GLY A 472 21.38 -21.25 4.95
N SER A 473 20.74 -22.33 5.39
CA SER A 473 19.43 -22.29 6.05
C SER A 473 19.52 -21.67 7.44
N GLU A 474 20.53 -22.03 8.23
CA GLU A 474 20.80 -21.45 9.56
C GLU A 474 21.16 -19.96 9.47
N LEU A 475 21.90 -19.57 8.44
CA LEU A 475 22.19 -18.15 8.15
C LEU A 475 20.94 -17.37 7.69
N GLY A 476 19.84 -18.05 7.36
CA GLY A 476 18.59 -17.44 6.90
C GLY A 476 18.66 -16.87 5.49
N LEU A 477 19.51 -17.44 4.64
CA LEU A 477 19.65 -17.07 3.21
C LEU A 477 18.71 -17.90 2.32
N VAL A 478 18.59 -19.18 2.66
CA VAL A 478 17.79 -20.18 1.94
C VAL A 478 16.97 -21.00 2.92
N ASP A 479 16.03 -21.80 2.41
CA ASP A 479 15.41 -22.90 3.14
C ASP A 479 16.00 -24.20 2.57
N ALA A 480 16.63 -25.02 3.43
CA ALA A 480 17.17 -26.31 3.03
C ALA A 480 16.03 -27.26 2.63
N GLN A 481 16.15 -27.88 1.46
CA GLN A 481 15.25 -28.91 0.97
C GLN A 481 16.00 -30.24 0.93
N SER A 482 15.27 -31.36 0.86
CA SER A 482 15.89 -32.69 0.77
C SER A 482 16.78 -32.89 -0.47
N ASP A 483 16.59 -32.07 -1.51
CA ASP A 483 17.29 -32.19 -2.79
C ASP A 483 17.84 -30.85 -3.33
N GLY A 484 18.08 -29.87 -2.46
CA GLY A 484 18.70 -28.60 -2.86
C GLY A 484 18.32 -27.42 -1.98
N VAL A 485 18.21 -26.24 -2.59
CA VAL A 485 17.90 -24.98 -1.90
C VAL A 485 16.67 -24.30 -2.45
N ARG A 486 15.97 -23.58 -1.57
CA ARG A 486 15.00 -22.55 -1.96
C ARG A 486 15.43 -21.21 -1.40
N PHE A 487 15.64 -20.21 -2.26
CA PHE A 487 15.94 -18.86 -1.79
C PHE A 487 14.74 -18.24 -1.08
N GLN A 488 14.96 -17.66 0.11
CA GLN A 488 13.90 -16.98 0.86
C GLN A 488 13.33 -15.77 0.12
N HIS A 489 14.15 -15.11 -0.70
CA HIS A 489 13.76 -13.94 -1.49
C HIS A 489 14.57 -13.81 -2.79
N GLY A 490 13.91 -13.38 -3.87
CA GLY A 490 14.56 -13.18 -5.18
C GLY A 490 15.66 -12.13 -5.17
N ASP A 491 15.55 -11.08 -4.36
CA ASP A 491 16.62 -10.09 -4.20
C ASP A 491 17.89 -10.65 -3.52
N LEU A 492 17.77 -11.68 -2.66
CA LEU A 492 18.93 -12.37 -2.09
C LEU A 492 19.62 -13.24 -3.14
N GLN A 493 18.83 -13.97 -3.94
CA GLN A 493 19.34 -14.71 -5.10
C GLN A 493 20.03 -13.75 -6.07
N ALA A 494 19.41 -12.62 -6.39
CA ALA A 494 19.95 -11.58 -7.26
C ALA A 494 21.29 -11.06 -6.76
N TYR A 495 21.40 -10.76 -5.45
CA TYR A 495 22.63 -10.29 -4.83
C TYR A 495 23.75 -11.32 -4.86
N LEU A 496 23.48 -12.55 -4.42
CA LEU A 496 24.47 -13.62 -4.39
C LEU A 496 24.95 -13.97 -5.81
N GLY A 497 24.03 -14.09 -6.77
CA GLY A 497 24.38 -14.33 -8.16
C GLY A 497 25.18 -13.17 -8.78
N ALA A 498 24.84 -11.91 -8.45
CA ALA A 498 25.60 -10.75 -8.91
C ALA A 498 27.06 -10.77 -8.44
N GLN A 499 27.37 -11.31 -7.25
CA GLN A 499 28.74 -11.44 -6.76
C GLN A 499 29.58 -12.40 -7.61
N LEU A 500 28.98 -13.47 -8.11
CA LEU A 500 29.67 -14.43 -8.97
C LEU A 500 29.81 -13.89 -10.40
N LEU A 501 28.80 -13.16 -10.90
CA LEU A 501 28.82 -12.46 -12.19
C LEU A 501 29.82 -11.29 -12.28
N VAL A 502 30.53 -10.96 -11.19
CA VAL A 502 31.65 -10.01 -11.27
C VAL A 502 32.83 -10.61 -12.03
N ASP A 503 32.97 -11.93 -11.99
CA ASP A 503 33.98 -12.66 -12.77
C ASP A 503 33.67 -12.54 -14.27
N PRO A 504 34.56 -11.94 -15.09
CA PRO A 504 34.34 -11.79 -16.52
C PRO A 504 34.06 -13.11 -17.26
N GLY A 505 34.69 -14.22 -16.84
CA GLY A 505 34.50 -15.52 -17.46
C GLY A 505 33.07 -16.05 -17.29
N VAL A 506 32.55 -15.95 -16.06
CA VAL A 506 31.15 -16.30 -15.73
C VAL A 506 30.19 -15.34 -16.43
N ARG A 507 30.47 -14.04 -16.33
CA ARG A 507 29.62 -12.97 -16.83
C ARG A 507 29.41 -13.06 -18.34
N ASP A 508 30.49 -13.12 -19.11
CA ASP A 508 30.41 -13.10 -20.57
C ASP A 508 29.82 -14.43 -21.10
N GLY A 509 30.03 -15.54 -20.39
CA GLY A 509 29.44 -16.85 -20.69
C GLY A 509 27.94 -16.99 -20.37
N LEU A 510 27.42 -16.26 -19.37
CA LEU A 510 26.03 -16.37 -18.93
C LEU A 510 25.13 -15.23 -19.39
N LEU A 511 25.59 -13.96 -19.38
CA LEU A 511 24.71 -12.80 -19.57
C LEU A 511 23.89 -12.84 -20.87
N THR A 512 24.53 -13.16 -21.99
CA THR A 512 23.83 -13.22 -23.29
C THR A 512 22.74 -14.28 -23.29
N ARG A 513 22.96 -15.42 -22.62
CA ARG A 513 21.97 -16.50 -22.47
C ARG A 513 20.84 -16.05 -21.56
N LEU A 514 21.15 -15.46 -20.41
CA LEU A 514 20.16 -14.95 -19.45
C LEU A 514 19.26 -13.86 -20.05
N VAL A 515 19.82 -12.94 -20.84
CA VAL A 515 19.06 -11.88 -21.51
C VAL A 515 18.17 -12.45 -22.63
N ARG A 516 18.59 -13.51 -23.33
CA ARG A 516 17.79 -14.15 -24.40
C ARG A 516 16.72 -15.10 -23.87
N ALA A 517 16.95 -15.71 -22.71
CA ALA A 517 16.01 -16.61 -22.05
C ALA A 517 14.69 -15.92 -21.65
N GLU A 518 13.80 -16.71 -21.05
CA GLU A 518 12.58 -16.18 -20.43
C GLU A 518 12.93 -15.07 -19.42
N PRO A 519 12.20 -13.95 -19.43
CA PRO A 519 12.50 -12.83 -18.56
C PRO A 519 12.27 -13.18 -17.10
N SER A 520 13.21 -12.79 -16.23
CA SER A 520 13.14 -12.98 -14.80
C SER A 520 13.53 -11.70 -14.05
N ARG A 521 12.85 -11.42 -12.93
CA ARG A 521 13.10 -10.20 -12.15
C ARG A 521 14.41 -10.30 -11.39
N GLU A 522 14.75 -11.51 -10.98
CA GLU A 522 15.96 -11.87 -10.25
C GLU A 522 17.20 -11.57 -11.10
N VAL A 523 17.20 -11.91 -12.39
CA VAL A 523 18.28 -11.58 -13.33
C VAL A 523 18.40 -10.08 -13.55
N LEU A 524 17.29 -9.37 -13.77
CA LEU A 524 17.31 -7.92 -13.94
C LEU A 524 17.85 -7.22 -12.68
N ASN A 525 17.43 -7.65 -11.49
CA ASN A 525 17.94 -7.16 -10.22
C ASN A 525 19.42 -7.48 -10.04
N ALA A 526 19.87 -8.67 -10.43
CA ALA A 526 21.28 -9.05 -10.39
C ALA A 526 22.13 -8.15 -11.30
N MET A 527 21.66 -7.85 -12.52
CA MET A 527 22.36 -6.95 -13.45
C MET A 527 22.43 -5.50 -12.91
N ARG A 528 21.36 -5.02 -12.27
CA ARG A 528 21.35 -3.69 -11.62
C ARG A 528 22.36 -3.61 -10.48
N LEU A 529 22.41 -4.62 -9.61
CA LEU A 529 23.39 -4.71 -8.52
C LEU A 529 24.83 -4.85 -9.05
N LEU A 530 25.02 -5.73 -10.04
CA LEU A 530 26.29 -5.93 -10.74
C LEU A 530 26.82 -4.62 -11.32
N SER A 531 25.95 -3.79 -11.91
CA SER A 531 26.37 -2.49 -12.47
C SER A 531 27.02 -1.57 -11.44
N ARG A 532 26.60 -1.65 -10.16
CA ARG A 532 27.16 -0.85 -9.06
C ARG A 532 28.47 -1.41 -8.56
N GLU A 533 28.53 -2.73 -8.38
CA GLU A 533 29.78 -3.40 -8.00
C GLU A 533 30.90 -3.17 -9.04
N LEU A 534 30.58 -3.22 -10.34
CA LEU A 534 31.53 -2.92 -11.41
C LEU A 534 31.97 -1.44 -11.38
N ALA A 535 31.05 -0.53 -11.05
CA ALA A 535 31.37 0.89 -10.93
C ALA A 535 32.27 1.17 -9.72
N ASP A 536 32.03 0.50 -8.58
CA ASP A 536 32.81 0.62 -7.35
C ASP A 536 34.24 0.08 -7.54
N ARG A 537 34.41 -1.12 -8.10
CA ARG A 537 35.73 -1.68 -8.42
C ARG A 537 36.54 -0.80 -9.36
N ARG A 538 35.87 -0.21 -10.35
CA ARG A 538 36.50 0.77 -11.26
C ARG A 538 36.98 2.01 -10.51
N ALA A 539 36.24 2.47 -9.49
CA ALA A 539 36.66 3.59 -8.66
C ALA A 539 37.86 3.25 -7.77
N GLU A 540 37.89 2.04 -7.20
CA GLU A 540 39.02 1.54 -6.39
C GLU A 540 40.30 1.35 -7.21
N GLN A 541 40.18 0.88 -8.47
CA GLN A 541 41.31 0.71 -9.39
C GLN A 541 41.95 2.03 -9.87
N LYS A 542 41.38 3.20 -9.55
CA LYS A 542 42.05 4.47 -9.86
C LYS A 542 43.26 4.63 -8.92
N PRO A 543 44.51 4.60 -9.41
CA PRO A 543 45.66 4.84 -8.55
C PRO A 543 45.56 6.25 -7.96
N ARG A 544 45.78 6.38 -6.65
CA ARG A 544 45.99 7.68 -6.00
C ARG A 544 47.29 8.28 -6.57
N LEU A 545 47.18 9.06 -7.65
CA LEU A 545 48.32 9.57 -8.41
C LEU A 545 49.17 10.53 -7.53
N THR A 546 50.36 10.08 -7.12
CA THR A 546 51.48 10.98 -6.81
C THR A 546 52.04 11.56 -8.11
N ARG A 547 52.58 12.79 -8.10
CA ARG A 547 53.00 13.57 -9.29
C ARG A 547 53.89 12.81 -10.29
N LEU A 548 54.68 11.82 -9.84
CA LEU A 548 55.56 11.02 -10.69
C LEU A 548 54.81 9.98 -11.57
N SER A 549 53.61 9.55 -11.16
CA SER A 549 52.81 8.58 -11.92
C SER A 549 52.08 9.18 -13.13
N MET A 550 51.93 10.51 -13.21
CA MET A 550 51.34 11.17 -14.38
C MET A 550 52.17 10.99 -15.65
N ALA A 551 53.51 11.00 -15.53
CA ALA A 551 54.42 10.85 -16.67
C ALA A 551 54.32 9.44 -17.30
N CYS A 552 54.28 8.38 -16.49
CA CYS A 552 54.09 7.01 -16.99
C CYS A 552 52.68 6.77 -17.53
N THR A 553 51.65 7.38 -16.94
CA THR A 553 50.26 7.21 -17.41
C THR A 553 50.01 7.93 -18.75
N MET A 554 50.77 8.99 -19.06
CA MET A 554 50.70 9.68 -20.36
C MET A 554 51.37 8.88 -21.49
N LEU A 555 52.43 8.13 -21.19
CA LEU A 555 53.16 7.32 -22.18
C LEU A 555 52.50 5.95 -22.45
N SER A 556 51.57 5.52 -21.59
CA SER A 556 50.87 4.24 -21.73
C SER A 556 49.37 4.39 -21.48
N ARG A 557 48.57 4.82 -22.46
CA ARG A 557 47.10 4.61 -22.44
C ARG A 557 46.38 4.97 -23.76
N THR A 558 46.42 4.05 -24.72
CA THR A 558 45.39 3.87 -25.76
C THR A 558 44.42 2.73 -25.41
N VAL A 559 44.49 2.15 -24.22
CA VAL A 559 43.53 1.12 -23.77
C VAL A 559 42.24 1.82 -23.32
N THR A 560 41.26 1.88 -24.21
CA THR A 560 39.86 2.20 -23.85
C THR A 560 39.39 1.21 -22.78
N GLN A 561 39.15 1.68 -21.56
CA GLN A 561 38.50 0.86 -20.53
C GLN A 561 37.14 0.38 -21.06
N PRO A 562 36.84 -0.93 -20.97
CA PRO A 562 35.54 -1.45 -21.37
C PRO A 562 34.44 -0.90 -20.43
N ASP A 563 33.40 -0.29 -21.03
CA ASP A 563 32.23 0.20 -20.29
C ASP A 563 31.19 -0.92 -20.18
N ASP A 564 31.40 -1.85 -19.26
CA ASP A 564 30.54 -3.04 -19.10
C ASP A 564 29.09 -2.68 -18.76
N ALA A 565 28.85 -1.58 -18.04
CA ALA A 565 27.50 -1.07 -17.81
C ALA A 565 26.82 -0.62 -19.11
N ALA A 566 27.54 0.05 -20.02
CA ALA A 566 26.98 0.40 -21.33
C ALA A 566 26.69 -0.84 -22.19
N LYS A 567 27.51 -1.91 -22.09
CA LYS A 567 27.21 -3.19 -22.77
C LYS A 567 25.93 -3.83 -22.23
N LEU A 568 25.73 -3.81 -20.90
CA LEU A 568 24.49 -4.30 -20.28
C LEU A 568 23.27 -3.51 -20.77
N VAL A 569 23.37 -2.19 -20.85
CA VAL A 569 22.30 -1.33 -21.40
C VAL A 569 21.99 -1.73 -22.84
N ASP A 570 23.00 -1.94 -23.69
CA ASP A 570 22.81 -2.33 -25.09
C ASP A 570 22.12 -3.68 -25.22
N LEU A 571 22.55 -4.67 -24.43
CA LEU A 571 21.94 -6.00 -24.41
C LEU A 571 20.46 -5.92 -24.02
N LEU A 572 20.13 -5.17 -22.97
CA LEU A 572 18.76 -5.01 -22.51
C LEU A 572 17.90 -4.22 -23.52
N GLN A 573 18.42 -3.13 -24.07
CA GLN A 573 17.74 -2.32 -25.08
C GLN A 573 17.43 -3.14 -26.34
N GLN A 574 18.38 -3.94 -26.83
CA GLN A 574 18.19 -4.79 -28.01
C GLN A 574 17.21 -5.95 -27.74
N ALA A 575 17.21 -6.49 -26.52
CA ALA A 575 16.34 -7.61 -26.15
C ALA A 575 14.90 -7.17 -25.83
N ALA A 576 14.69 -5.94 -25.36
CA ALA A 576 13.39 -5.45 -24.90
C ALA A 576 12.24 -5.62 -25.93
N PRO A 577 12.41 -5.32 -27.24
CA PRO A 577 11.33 -5.51 -28.21
C PRO A 577 10.87 -6.95 -28.41
N GLY A 578 11.77 -7.92 -28.20
CA GLY A 578 11.50 -9.36 -28.40
C GLY A 578 10.83 -10.05 -27.21
N LYS A 579 10.49 -9.33 -26.14
CA LYS A 579 9.91 -9.92 -24.93
C LYS A 579 8.40 -10.19 -25.05
N PRO A 580 7.89 -11.25 -24.39
CA PRO A 580 6.60 -11.86 -24.69
C PRO A 580 5.38 -10.96 -24.44
N ASN A 581 5.47 -10.04 -23.48
CA ASN A 581 4.40 -9.09 -23.18
C ASN A 581 4.94 -7.68 -22.90
N ALA A 582 4.08 -6.67 -23.06
CA ALA A 582 4.42 -5.26 -22.87
C ALA A 582 5.01 -4.94 -21.49
N CYS A 583 4.51 -5.59 -20.43
CA CYS A 583 5.03 -5.42 -19.08
C CYS A 583 6.52 -5.76 -19.00
N TRP A 584 6.95 -6.89 -19.57
CA TRP A 584 8.36 -7.27 -19.59
C TRP A 584 9.22 -6.37 -20.48
N GLN A 585 8.68 -5.87 -21.59
CA GLN A 585 9.40 -4.89 -22.41
C GLN A 585 9.71 -3.63 -21.59
N LEU A 586 8.71 -3.13 -20.85
CA LEU A 586 8.85 -1.98 -19.96
C LEU A 586 9.81 -2.27 -18.79
N GLU A 587 9.75 -3.46 -18.17
CA GLU A 587 10.69 -3.85 -17.11
C GLU A 587 12.15 -3.89 -17.61
N PHE A 588 12.40 -4.30 -18.86
CA PHE A 588 13.73 -4.27 -19.48
C PHE A 588 14.21 -2.83 -19.71
N TYR A 589 13.34 -1.93 -20.20
CA TYR A 589 13.68 -0.50 -20.32
C TYR A 589 13.94 0.15 -18.95
N ALA A 590 13.15 -0.18 -17.92
CA ALA A 590 13.39 0.30 -16.56
C ALA A 590 14.76 -0.15 -16.04
N ALA A 591 15.11 -1.44 -16.21
CA ALA A 591 16.41 -1.96 -15.82
C ALA A 591 17.56 -1.30 -16.59
N ALA A 592 17.39 -1.08 -17.90
CA ALA A 592 18.38 -0.38 -18.73
C ALA A 592 18.60 1.06 -18.25
N LEU A 593 17.54 1.82 -17.97
CA LEU A 593 17.63 3.20 -17.45
C LEU A 593 18.38 3.27 -16.11
N GLU A 594 18.18 2.30 -15.22
CA GLU A 594 18.87 2.27 -13.92
C GLU A 594 20.34 1.86 -14.05
N ILE A 595 20.67 0.90 -14.92
CA ILE A 595 22.06 0.52 -15.19
C ILE A 595 22.81 1.67 -15.86
N ASP A 596 22.16 2.41 -16.77
CA ASP A 596 22.74 3.52 -17.53
C ASP A 596 23.32 4.63 -16.63
N THR A 597 22.74 4.83 -15.45
CA THR A 597 23.25 5.79 -14.46
C THR A 597 24.65 5.45 -13.92
N SER A 598 25.18 4.24 -14.14
CA SER A 598 26.56 3.83 -13.78
C SER A 598 27.54 3.79 -14.96
N ALA A 599 27.02 3.86 -16.20
CA ALA A 599 27.81 3.83 -17.42
C ALA A 599 28.75 5.05 -17.52
N LEU A 600 29.93 4.91 -18.14
CA LEU A 600 30.83 6.04 -18.37
C LEU A 600 30.18 7.09 -19.28
N LYS A 601 29.45 6.61 -20.29
CA LYS A 601 28.69 7.44 -21.24
C LYS A 601 27.22 7.00 -21.25
N PRO A 602 26.36 7.67 -20.47
CA PRO A 602 24.94 7.36 -20.43
C PRO A 602 24.29 7.46 -21.81
N ARG A 603 23.47 6.45 -22.15
CA ARG A 603 22.63 6.32 -23.35
C ARG A 603 21.18 6.71 -23.07
N HIS A 604 20.91 7.38 -21.95
CA HIS A 604 19.59 7.82 -21.51
C HIS A 604 18.78 8.49 -22.61
N ALA A 605 19.37 9.39 -23.40
CA ALA A 605 18.65 10.08 -24.45
C ALA A 605 18.14 9.14 -25.56
N SER A 606 18.92 8.13 -25.95
CA SER A 606 18.47 7.14 -26.94
C SER A 606 17.42 6.20 -26.36
N LEU A 607 17.53 5.80 -25.08
CA LEU A 607 16.54 4.97 -24.41
C LEU A 607 15.17 5.67 -24.35
N VAL A 608 15.14 6.93 -23.91
CA VAL A 608 13.90 7.70 -23.80
C VAL A 608 13.29 7.98 -25.17
N ALA A 609 14.11 8.29 -26.18
CA ALA A 609 13.63 8.51 -27.55
C ALA A 609 13.05 7.22 -28.17
N GLU A 610 13.64 6.06 -27.91
CA GLU A 610 13.07 4.78 -28.35
C GLU A 610 11.77 4.45 -27.62
N LEU A 611 11.75 4.63 -26.30
CA LEU A 611 10.56 4.42 -25.48
C LEU A 611 9.40 5.31 -25.93
N ALA A 612 9.67 6.60 -26.18
CA ALA A 612 8.67 7.55 -26.68
C ALA A 612 8.09 7.12 -28.04
N ARG A 613 8.93 6.64 -28.98
CA ARG A 613 8.46 6.12 -30.28
C ARG A 613 7.56 4.89 -30.13
N ARG A 614 7.83 4.02 -29.16
CA ARG A 614 7.08 2.77 -28.94
C ARG A 614 5.89 2.94 -28.00
N TRP A 615 5.74 4.09 -27.34
CA TRP A 615 4.77 4.28 -26.26
C TRP A 615 3.31 4.03 -26.68
N HIS A 616 2.97 4.31 -27.94
CA HIS A 616 1.65 4.01 -28.50
C HIS A 616 1.31 2.51 -28.40
N SER A 617 2.29 1.62 -28.55
CA SER A 617 2.08 0.16 -28.51
C SER A 617 1.73 -0.36 -27.12
N TYR A 618 1.90 0.47 -26.09
CA TYR A 618 1.55 0.15 -24.70
C TYR A 618 0.19 0.74 -24.30
N GLN A 619 -0.56 1.35 -25.22
CA GLN A 619 -1.89 1.89 -24.92
C GLN A 619 -2.95 0.78 -24.97
N HIS A 620 -3.89 0.80 -24.01
CA HIS A 620 -5.00 -0.15 -23.94
C HIS A 620 -6.30 0.62 -23.69
N GLU A 621 -7.39 0.17 -24.29
CA GLU A 621 -8.72 0.80 -24.13
C GLU A 621 -9.32 0.50 -22.75
N THR A 622 -9.04 -0.68 -22.19
CA THR A 622 -9.48 -1.08 -20.86
C THR A 622 -8.37 -0.88 -19.82
N PRO A 623 -8.68 -0.45 -18.58
CA PRO A 623 -7.68 -0.29 -17.53
C PRO A 623 -6.98 -1.62 -17.21
N ASP A 624 -5.70 -1.72 -17.56
CA ASP A 624 -4.88 -2.87 -17.23
C ASP A 624 -3.89 -2.54 -16.11
N ARG A 625 -4.26 -2.89 -14.87
CA ARG A 625 -3.48 -2.51 -13.68
C ARG A 625 -2.02 -3.00 -13.72
N PRO A 626 -1.70 -4.25 -14.09
CA PRO A 626 -0.32 -4.71 -14.25
C PRO A 626 0.50 -3.84 -15.21
N LEU A 627 -0.04 -3.50 -16.38
CA LEU A 627 0.65 -2.68 -17.36
C LEU A 627 0.81 -1.24 -16.89
N ASP A 628 -0.22 -0.66 -16.27
CA ASP A 628 -0.16 0.67 -15.68
C ASP A 628 0.93 0.75 -14.59
N GLU A 629 1.09 -0.28 -13.76
CA GLU A 629 2.18 -0.34 -12.78
C GLU A 629 3.57 -0.43 -13.47
N ALA A 630 3.70 -1.20 -14.56
CA ALA A 630 4.95 -1.25 -15.33
C ALA A 630 5.29 0.11 -15.98
N LYS A 631 4.29 0.80 -16.54
CA LYS A 631 4.44 2.17 -17.07
C LYS A 631 4.84 3.16 -15.99
N LEU A 632 4.20 3.08 -14.82
CA LEU A 632 4.51 3.92 -13.66
C LEU A 632 5.97 3.75 -13.23
N ASP A 633 6.48 2.51 -13.15
CA ASP A 633 7.86 2.27 -12.79
C ASP A 633 8.83 2.86 -13.82
N VAL A 634 8.61 2.63 -15.12
CA VAL A 634 9.48 3.20 -16.18
C VAL A 634 9.51 4.73 -16.16
N VAL A 635 8.37 5.38 -15.99
CA VAL A 635 8.29 6.85 -15.90
C VAL A 635 9.09 7.37 -14.70
N ARG A 636 8.93 6.74 -13.52
CA ARG A 636 9.70 7.08 -12.32
C ARG A 636 11.21 6.87 -12.55
N ARG A 637 11.62 5.74 -13.12
CA ARG A 637 13.05 5.46 -13.43
C ARG A 637 13.63 6.42 -14.45
N THR A 638 12.82 6.89 -15.40
CA THR A 638 13.26 7.92 -16.35
C THR A 638 13.60 9.22 -15.63
N GLY A 639 12.73 9.71 -14.74
CA GLY A 639 12.96 10.93 -13.96
C GLY A 639 14.13 10.81 -12.97
N GLU A 640 14.21 9.69 -12.25
CA GLU A 640 15.32 9.41 -11.33
C GLU A 640 16.68 9.33 -12.05
N ALA A 641 16.75 8.58 -13.15
CA ALA A 641 17.97 8.47 -13.95
C ALA A 641 18.39 9.81 -14.54
N ALA A 642 17.44 10.63 -15.00
CA ALA A 642 17.72 11.98 -15.48
C ALA A 642 18.39 12.84 -14.40
N ARG A 643 17.84 12.87 -13.17
CA ARG A 643 18.44 13.62 -12.05
C ARG A 643 19.83 13.10 -11.67
N LEU A 644 20.04 11.79 -11.62
CA LEU A 644 21.35 11.18 -11.35
C LEU A 644 22.39 11.51 -12.42
N ILE A 645 22.00 11.50 -13.70
CA ILE A 645 22.89 11.87 -14.80
C ILE A 645 23.24 13.37 -14.75
N THR A 646 22.27 14.23 -14.43
CA THR A 646 22.52 15.67 -14.21
C THR A 646 23.50 15.89 -13.06
N ASP A 647 23.33 15.20 -11.93
CA ASP A 647 24.27 15.28 -10.80
C ASP A 647 25.67 14.82 -11.19
N ARG A 648 25.80 13.67 -11.86
CA ARG A 648 27.09 13.18 -12.41
C ARG A 648 27.73 14.17 -13.39
N ARG A 649 26.94 14.90 -14.19
CA ARG A 649 27.45 15.92 -15.11
C ARG A 649 28.02 17.13 -14.37
N ARG A 650 27.43 17.49 -13.23
CA ARG A 650 27.85 18.65 -12.42
C ARG A 650 29.02 18.33 -11.50
N HIS A 651 29.02 17.15 -10.89
CA HIS A 651 29.95 16.78 -9.81
C HIS A 651 30.90 15.63 -10.15
N GLY A 652 30.74 14.98 -11.30
CA GLY A 652 31.60 13.88 -11.72
C GLY A 652 33.03 14.32 -12.04
N SER A 653 34.00 13.43 -11.77
CA SER A 653 35.41 13.64 -12.13
C SER A 653 35.57 13.95 -13.63
N VAL A 654 36.40 14.95 -13.95
CA VAL A 654 36.69 15.54 -15.29
C VAL A 654 37.38 14.56 -16.28
N ASP A 655 37.32 13.25 -16.01
CA ASP A 655 38.03 12.19 -16.75
C ASP A 655 37.39 11.87 -18.12
N THR A 656 36.23 12.45 -18.44
CA THR A 656 35.59 12.27 -19.74
C THR A 656 35.98 13.40 -20.68
N ARG A 657 36.75 13.08 -21.74
CA ARG A 657 37.16 14.00 -22.82
C ARG A 657 35.98 14.71 -23.54
N ARG A 658 34.72 14.38 -23.21
CA ARG A 658 33.50 15.00 -23.75
C ARG A 658 32.46 15.16 -22.63
N PRO A 659 31.76 16.31 -22.55
CA PRO A 659 30.72 16.53 -21.55
C PRO A 659 29.55 15.55 -21.74
N LEU A 660 28.99 15.08 -20.62
CA LEU A 660 27.78 14.26 -20.62
C LEU A 660 26.61 15.05 -21.22
N LYS A 661 25.77 14.39 -22.03
CA LYS A 661 24.59 15.02 -22.63
C LYS A 661 23.53 15.30 -21.56
N ALA A 662 22.78 16.38 -21.72
CA ALA A 662 21.63 16.67 -20.86
C ALA A 662 20.50 15.64 -21.08
N PRO A 663 19.76 15.25 -20.02
CA PRO A 663 18.58 14.40 -20.16
C PRO A 663 17.48 15.06 -21.02
N PRO A 664 16.79 14.32 -21.90
CA PRO A 664 15.80 14.90 -22.80
C PRO A 664 14.40 14.96 -22.14
N TYR A 665 14.20 15.88 -21.19
CA TYR A 665 12.89 16.05 -20.53
C TYR A 665 11.73 16.35 -21.50
N ALA A 666 12.00 16.99 -22.64
CA ALA A 666 11.00 17.19 -23.69
C ALA A 666 10.44 15.88 -24.28
N ASP A 667 11.25 14.82 -24.39
CA ASP A 667 10.77 13.52 -24.88
C ASP A 667 9.92 12.80 -23.82
N LEU A 668 10.28 12.93 -22.54
CA LEU A 668 9.45 12.43 -21.43
C LEU A 668 8.10 13.17 -21.38
N PHE A 669 8.07 14.48 -21.65
CA PHE A 669 6.81 15.24 -21.75
C PHE A 669 5.94 14.73 -22.90
N ARG A 670 6.51 14.51 -24.09
CA ARG A 670 5.77 14.00 -25.26
C ARG A 670 5.18 12.61 -24.99
N LEU A 671 5.98 11.72 -24.40
CA LEU A 671 5.56 10.40 -23.94
C LEU A 671 4.36 10.52 -22.98
N ALA A 672 4.44 11.42 -22.00
CA ALA A 672 3.36 11.64 -21.05
C ALA A 672 2.10 12.26 -21.68
N ALA A 673 2.24 13.11 -22.70
CA ALA A 673 1.09 13.66 -23.43
C ALA A 673 0.33 12.58 -24.22
N ASP A 674 1.04 11.55 -24.69
CA ASP A 674 0.47 10.41 -25.42
C ASP A 674 -0.22 9.37 -24.51
N GLU A 675 -0.01 9.43 -23.20
CA GLU A 675 -0.51 8.41 -22.27
C GLU A 675 -1.99 8.54 -21.91
N HIS A 676 -2.75 7.45 -22.02
CA HIS A 676 -4.19 7.42 -21.71
C HIS A 676 -4.51 7.20 -20.22
N SER A 677 -3.60 6.58 -19.45
CA SER A 677 -3.75 6.38 -18.01
C SER A 677 -3.49 7.68 -17.25
N TYR A 678 -4.50 8.13 -16.50
CA TYR A 678 -4.40 9.32 -15.66
C TYR A 678 -3.28 9.19 -14.62
N ARG A 679 -3.15 8.01 -13.99
CA ARG A 679 -2.14 7.75 -12.95
C ARG A 679 -0.73 7.89 -13.50
N VAL A 680 -0.47 7.30 -14.67
CA VAL A 680 0.84 7.36 -15.32
C VAL A 680 1.19 8.79 -15.72
N ARG A 681 0.23 9.56 -16.27
CA ARG A 681 0.45 10.97 -16.60
C ARG A 681 0.73 11.83 -15.36
N LEU A 682 0.01 11.61 -14.27
CA LEU A 682 0.22 12.35 -13.03
C LEU A 682 1.61 12.06 -12.44
N ALA A 683 2.06 10.80 -12.49
CA ALA A 683 3.42 10.43 -12.10
C ALA A 683 4.47 11.10 -13.00
N ALA A 684 4.28 11.10 -14.32
CA ALA A 684 5.18 11.78 -15.25
C ALA A 684 5.25 13.29 -14.99
N ALA A 685 4.12 13.93 -14.68
CA ALA A 685 4.08 15.34 -14.32
C ALA A 685 4.93 15.66 -13.09
N ARG A 686 4.90 14.78 -12.07
CA ARG A 686 5.75 14.92 -10.87
C ARG A 686 7.23 14.77 -11.23
N GLU A 687 7.60 13.76 -12.01
CA GLU A 687 8.99 13.54 -12.42
C GLU A 687 9.55 14.69 -13.27
N LEU A 688 8.74 15.23 -14.18
CA LEU A 688 9.06 16.44 -14.95
C LEU A 688 9.19 17.66 -14.03
N GLY A 689 8.27 17.82 -13.07
CA GLY A 689 8.30 18.89 -12.08
C GLY A 689 9.52 18.85 -11.17
N PHE A 690 10.07 17.68 -10.86
CA PHE A 690 11.30 17.54 -10.06
C PHE A 690 12.60 17.74 -10.84
N GLY A 691 12.55 17.95 -12.16
CA GLY A 691 13.73 17.97 -13.02
C GLY A 691 14.62 19.23 -12.95
N GLY A 692 14.22 20.25 -12.19
CA GLY A 692 15.02 21.45 -11.91
C GLY A 692 15.46 22.21 -13.18
N MET A 693 16.69 22.74 -13.17
CA MET A 693 17.19 23.61 -14.23
C MET A 693 17.28 22.92 -15.60
N ASP A 694 17.62 21.63 -15.66
CA ASP A 694 17.71 20.92 -16.94
C ASP A 694 16.33 20.70 -17.58
N ALA A 695 15.30 20.47 -16.76
CA ALA A 695 13.94 20.32 -17.23
C ALA A 695 13.36 21.65 -17.75
N ILE A 696 13.53 22.77 -17.02
CA ILE A 696 13.04 24.07 -17.50
C ILE A 696 13.71 24.43 -18.84
N LEU A 697 15.02 24.19 -18.99
CA LEU A 697 15.72 24.44 -20.25
C LEU A 697 15.17 23.60 -21.40
N SER A 698 15.03 22.30 -21.19
CA SER A 698 14.55 21.37 -22.22
C SER A 698 13.11 21.68 -22.65
N LEU A 699 12.23 21.96 -21.68
CA LEU A 699 10.80 22.20 -21.92
C LEU A 699 10.53 23.59 -22.50
N SER A 700 11.23 24.64 -22.04
CA SER A 700 11.12 25.98 -22.61
C SER A 700 11.63 26.03 -24.06
N THR A 701 12.73 25.33 -24.37
CA THR A 701 13.28 25.28 -25.74
C THR A 701 12.30 24.63 -26.72
N ALA A 702 11.50 23.66 -26.25
CA ALA A 702 10.48 22.98 -27.04
C ALA A 702 9.08 23.65 -26.99
N ASP A 703 8.95 24.80 -26.32
CA ASP A 703 7.67 25.51 -26.09
C ASP A 703 6.57 24.64 -25.44
N LEU A 704 6.97 23.84 -24.44
CA LEU A 704 6.11 22.84 -23.77
C LEU A 704 5.55 23.31 -22.41
N LEU A 705 5.70 24.59 -22.05
CA LEU A 705 5.27 25.12 -20.74
C LEU A 705 4.16 26.17 -20.80
N ARG A 706 4.12 26.95 -21.88
CA ARG A 706 3.13 28.04 -22.05
C ARG A 706 1.71 27.50 -22.17
N PRO A 707 0.68 28.19 -21.66
CA PRO A 707 -0.71 27.77 -21.91
C PRO A 707 -1.00 27.84 -23.42
N ARG A 708 -1.61 26.80 -23.98
CA ARG A 708 -2.12 26.84 -25.36
C ARG A 708 -3.52 27.44 -25.39
N SER A 709 -3.81 28.24 -26.42
CA SER A 709 -5.18 28.61 -26.76
C SER A 709 -5.89 27.36 -27.28
N MET A 710 -6.97 26.95 -26.60
CA MET A 710 -7.77 25.80 -26.97
C MET A 710 -8.97 26.30 -27.78
N ASP A 711 -9.00 26.04 -29.08
CA ASP A 711 -10.21 26.30 -29.88
C ASP A 711 -11.29 25.29 -29.50
N LEU A 712 -12.37 25.78 -28.89
CA LEU A 712 -13.46 24.95 -28.41
C LEU A 712 -14.28 24.37 -29.58
N ARG A 713 -14.34 25.06 -30.74
CA ARG A 713 -15.26 24.75 -31.84
C ARG A 713 -14.82 23.61 -32.74
N LEU A 714 -13.52 23.42 -32.91
CA LEU A 714 -12.95 22.31 -33.67
C LEU A 714 -12.86 21.13 -32.71
N GLY A 715 -13.77 20.14 -32.80
CA GLY A 715 -13.81 18.96 -31.92
C GLY A 715 -12.40 18.49 -31.53
N GLY A 716 -11.99 18.86 -30.31
CA GLY A 716 -10.57 18.97 -29.98
C GLY A 716 -9.85 17.63 -29.94
N ASP A 717 -8.60 17.61 -30.44
CA ASP A 717 -7.71 16.47 -30.31
C ASP A 717 -7.57 16.07 -28.81
N PRO A 718 -7.97 14.86 -28.40
CA PRO A 718 -7.83 14.38 -27.02
C PRO A 718 -6.40 14.47 -26.49
N LYS A 719 -5.39 14.40 -27.37
CA LYS A 719 -3.98 14.58 -27.02
C LYS A 719 -3.69 16.03 -26.64
N ALA A 720 -4.19 17.00 -27.39
CA ALA A 720 -4.02 18.43 -27.07
C ALA A 720 -4.59 18.77 -25.68
N LEU A 721 -5.72 18.18 -25.31
CA LEU A 721 -6.29 18.34 -23.96
C LEU A 721 -5.39 17.74 -22.87
N ARG A 722 -4.86 16.53 -23.09
CA ARG A 722 -3.91 15.90 -22.16
C ARG A 722 -2.63 16.71 -22.03
N GLU A 723 -2.15 17.28 -23.13
CA GLU A 723 -0.98 18.14 -23.17
C GLU A 723 -1.21 19.42 -22.37
N GLN A 724 -2.34 20.10 -22.57
CA GLN A 724 -2.71 21.30 -21.82
C GLN A 724 -2.85 21.01 -20.31
N GLN A 725 -3.45 19.88 -19.95
CA GLN A 725 -3.53 19.43 -18.56
C GLN A 725 -2.13 19.19 -17.96
N LEU A 726 -1.25 18.55 -18.71
CA LEU A 726 0.14 18.27 -18.28
C LEU A 726 0.94 19.56 -18.07
N ARG A 727 0.78 20.55 -18.96
CA ARG A 727 1.38 21.90 -18.81
C ARG A 727 0.97 22.55 -17.48
N GLY A 728 -0.32 22.56 -17.18
CA GLY A 728 -0.84 23.14 -15.92
C GLY A 728 -0.36 22.41 -14.66
N TRP A 729 -0.21 21.10 -14.70
CA TRP A 729 0.28 20.30 -13.56
C TRP A 729 1.77 20.54 -13.24
N ILE A 730 2.61 20.71 -14.27
CA ILE A 730 4.07 20.76 -14.11
C ILE A 730 4.54 22.13 -13.63
N VAL A 731 3.97 23.21 -14.16
CA VAL A 731 4.55 24.57 -14.05
C VAL A 731 4.80 25.02 -12.60
N PRO A 732 3.87 24.88 -11.63
CA PRO A 732 4.13 25.31 -10.25
C PRO A 732 5.25 24.52 -9.55
N LEU A 733 5.29 23.19 -9.73
CA LEU A 733 6.32 22.34 -9.12
C LEU A 733 7.69 22.52 -9.80
N LEU A 734 7.71 22.69 -11.13
CA LEU A 734 8.94 22.95 -11.88
C LEU A 734 9.54 24.32 -11.51
N HIS A 735 8.69 25.31 -11.25
CA HIS A 735 9.15 26.59 -10.74
C HIS A 735 9.89 26.42 -9.40
N LEU A 736 9.24 25.74 -8.46
CA LEU A 736 9.82 25.45 -7.15
C LEU A 736 11.15 24.70 -7.25
N SER A 737 11.19 23.59 -8.00
CA SER A 737 12.41 22.78 -8.12
C SER A 737 13.55 23.53 -8.81
N THR A 738 13.26 24.45 -9.73
CA THR A 738 14.29 25.26 -10.42
C THR A 738 14.87 26.34 -9.52
N VAL A 739 14.03 27.06 -8.76
CA VAL A 739 14.48 28.11 -7.83
C VAL A 739 15.37 27.52 -6.74
N GLU A 740 15.06 26.33 -6.28
CA GLU A 740 15.81 25.66 -5.21
C GLU A 740 17.02 24.84 -5.72
N ASP A 741 17.22 24.70 -7.03
CA ASP A 741 18.35 23.99 -7.66
C ASP A 741 19.68 24.77 -7.60
N THR A 742 20.23 24.91 -6.39
CA THR A 742 21.42 25.73 -6.09
C THR A 742 22.70 25.23 -6.78
N ASP A 743 22.74 23.94 -7.11
CA ASP A 743 23.92 23.29 -7.70
C ASP A 743 24.00 23.49 -9.22
N SER A 744 23.05 24.22 -9.82
CA SER A 744 23.02 24.45 -11.28
C SER A 744 24.12 25.38 -11.80
N GLY A 745 24.80 26.13 -10.92
CA GLY A 745 25.79 27.15 -11.31
C GLY A 745 25.18 28.39 -11.98
N VAL A 746 23.85 28.49 -12.03
CA VAL A 746 23.11 29.64 -12.57
C VAL A 746 22.75 30.59 -11.43
N SER A 747 22.92 31.90 -11.64
CA SER A 747 22.55 32.90 -10.62
C SER A 747 21.07 32.82 -10.25
N ASP A 748 20.77 33.11 -8.99
CA ASP A 748 19.42 33.04 -8.40
C ASP A 748 18.41 33.86 -9.22
N GLU A 749 18.79 35.07 -9.64
CA GLU A 749 17.96 35.94 -10.49
C GLU A 749 17.59 35.29 -11.83
N LYS A 750 18.55 34.61 -12.48
CA LYS A 750 18.31 33.94 -13.76
C LYS A 750 17.43 32.70 -13.58
N ARG A 751 17.60 31.96 -12.48
CA ARG A 751 16.75 30.81 -12.14
C ARG A 751 15.31 31.27 -11.90
N TYR A 752 15.13 32.31 -11.10
CA TYR A 752 13.83 32.90 -10.81
C TYR A 752 13.15 33.45 -12.07
N HIS A 753 13.88 34.20 -12.89
CA HIS A 753 13.35 34.74 -14.14
C HIS A 753 12.90 33.63 -15.09
N ARG A 754 13.77 32.66 -15.40
CA ARG A 754 13.47 31.58 -16.36
C ARG A 754 12.30 30.70 -15.92
N SER A 755 12.27 30.34 -14.64
CA SER A 755 11.20 29.52 -14.08
C SER A 755 9.89 30.29 -13.91
N GLY A 756 9.96 31.60 -13.66
CA GLY A 756 8.80 32.45 -13.41
C GLY A 756 8.02 32.83 -14.67
N VAL A 757 8.65 32.91 -15.84
CA VAL A 757 8.00 33.34 -17.10
C VAL A 757 6.77 32.50 -17.44
N ALA A 758 6.91 31.17 -17.46
CA ALA A 758 5.80 30.28 -17.80
C ALA A 758 4.65 30.36 -16.77
N LEU A 759 4.99 30.38 -15.48
CA LEU A 759 3.98 30.51 -14.41
C LEU A 759 3.26 31.87 -14.49
N ALA A 760 3.99 32.95 -14.74
CA ALA A 760 3.41 34.29 -14.89
C ALA A 760 2.48 34.37 -16.10
N GLU A 761 2.80 33.70 -17.21
CA GLU A 761 1.89 33.58 -18.36
C GLU A 761 0.59 32.86 -17.98
N TRP A 762 0.66 31.70 -17.33
CA TRP A 762 -0.52 31.00 -16.84
C TRP A 762 -1.39 31.85 -15.89
N LEU A 763 -0.77 32.56 -14.95
CA LEU A 763 -1.49 33.44 -14.03
C LEU A 763 -2.11 34.65 -14.73
N ARG A 764 -1.46 35.18 -15.77
CA ARG A 764 -2.01 36.28 -16.58
C ARG A 764 -3.26 35.83 -17.33
N GLU A 765 -3.25 34.63 -17.91
CA GLU A 765 -4.40 34.09 -18.64
C GLU A 765 -5.59 33.72 -17.72
N LEU A 766 -5.37 33.62 -16.40
CA LEU A 766 -6.47 33.53 -15.43
C LEU A 766 -7.21 34.87 -15.23
N THR A 767 -6.54 36.00 -15.45
CA THR A 767 -7.18 37.30 -15.23
C THR A 767 -8.22 37.56 -16.32
N PRO A 768 -9.47 37.94 -15.95
CA PRO A 768 -10.51 38.21 -16.94
C PRO A 768 -10.14 39.44 -17.76
N THR A 769 -10.30 39.34 -19.08
CA THR A 769 -10.29 40.52 -19.96
C THR A 769 -11.72 41.01 -20.20
N GLY A 770 -11.89 42.25 -20.66
CA GLY A 770 -13.22 42.82 -20.97
C GLY A 770 -14.07 41.99 -21.95
N GLU A 771 -13.45 41.08 -22.71
CA GLU A 771 -14.10 40.16 -23.66
C GLU A 771 -14.40 38.76 -23.08
N GLY A 772 -14.10 38.50 -21.81
CA GLY A 772 -14.32 37.21 -21.14
C GLY A 772 -13.06 36.53 -20.60
N PRO A 773 -13.21 35.34 -19.97
CA PRO A 773 -12.10 34.56 -19.42
C PRO A 773 -11.30 33.87 -20.53
N ARG A 774 -9.96 34.00 -20.50
CA ARG A 774 -9.06 33.46 -21.53
C ARG A 774 -8.73 31.98 -21.35
N LEU A 775 -8.70 31.49 -20.11
CA LEU A 775 -8.53 30.08 -19.81
C LEU A 775 -9.87 29.34 -19.73
N SER A 776 -9.89 28.15 -20.34
CA SER A 776 -10.98 27.18 -20.16
C SER A 776 -11.03 26.69 -18.69
N ILE A 777 -12.20 26.25 -18.22
CA ILE A 777 -12.36 25.72 -16.85
C ILE A 777 -11.44 24.52 -16.65
N THR A 778 -11.32 23.63 -17.65
CA THR A 778 -10.42 22.47 -17.56
C THR A 778 -8.95 22.89 -17.39
N SER A 779 -8.52 23.95 -18.08
CA SER A 779 -7.16 24.48 -17.95
C SER A 779 -6.93 25.14 -16.58
N GLU A 780 -7.93 25.85 -16.06
CA GLU A 780 -7.92 26.41 -14.71
C GLU A 780 -7.80 25.31 -13.64
N MET A 781 -8.59 24.23 -13.76
CA MET A 781 -8.52 23.07 -12.87
C MET A 781 -7.14 22.41 -12.91
N ALA A 782 -6.52 22.32 -14.09
CA ALA A 782 -5.18 21.77 -14.24
C ALA A 782 -4.12 22.61 -13.51
N LEU A 783 -4.15 23.94 -13.66
CA LEU A 783 -3.23 24.82 -12.94
C LEU A 783 -3.42 24.75 -11.42
N ALA A 784 -4.67 24.75 -10.94
CA ALA A 784 -4.99 24.59 -9.52
C ALA A 784 -4.47 23.25 -8.96
N GLN A 785 -4.59 22.17 -9.73
CA GLN A 785 -3.99 20.88 -9.39
C GLN A 785 -2.46 20.94 -9.34
N GLY A 786 -1.82 21.67 -10.25
CA GLY A 786 -0.38 21.91 -10.23
C GLY A 786 0.10 22.57 -8.93
N PHE A 787 -0.64 23.57 -8.44
CA PHE A 787 -0.36 24.19 -7.13
C PHE A 787 -0.53 23.19 -5.98
N ARG A 788 -1.56 22.35 -6.01
CA ARG A 788 -1.78 21.30 -4.99
C ARG A 788 -0.65 20.26 -4.99
N LEU A 789 -0.17 19.85 -6.16
CA LEU A 789 0.99 18.96 -6.32
C LEU A 789 2.27 19.58 -5.76
N ALA A 790 2.55 20.84 -6.11
CA ALA A 790 3.72 21.57 -5.62
C ALA A 790 3.66 21.75 -4.09
N ALA A 791 2.49 22.11 -3.56
CA ALA A 791 2.28 22.31 -2.13
C ALA A 791 2.42 21.02 -1.29
N ASN A 792 2.17 19.84 -1.88
CA ASN A 792 2.36 18.56 -1.20
C ASN A 792 3.84 18.20 -0.98
N VAL A 793 4.76 18.87 -1.69
CA VAL A 793 6.20 18.66 -1.53
C VAL A 793 6.67 19.37 -0.26
N ARG A 794 7.18 18.58 0.67
CA ARG A 794 7.74 19.10 1.91
C ARG A 794 9.26 19.25 1.84
N ARG A 795 9.94 18.21 1.34
CA ARG A 795 11.39 18.22 1.05
C ARG A 795 11.59 17.87 -0.43
N LEU A 796 12.34 18.70 -1.14
CA LEU A 796 12.67 18.45 -2.54
C LEU A 796 13.69 17.31 -2.67
N PRO A 797 13.64 16.52 -3.76
CA PRO A 797 14.64 15.47 -4.01
C PRO A 797 16.02 16.04 -4.37
N VAL A 798 16.06 17.26 -4.93
CA VAL A 798 17.28 17.96 -5.34
C VAL A 798 17.14 19.44 -4.97
N GLY A 799 18.24 20.08 -4.55
CA GLY A 799 18.25 21.49 -4.18
C GLY A 799 18.06 21.73 -2.68
N ARG A 800 17.68 22.94 -2.27
CA ARG A 800 17.53 23.24 -0.84
C ARG A 800 16.44 22.36 -0.20
N PRO A 801 16.73 21.63 0.90
CA PRO A 801 15.75 20.74 1.53
C PRO A 801 14.58 21.51 2.14
N ARG A 802 14.85 22.72 2.65
CA ARG A 802 13.87 23.70 3.12
C ARG A 802 13.89 24.91 2.20
N TRP A 803 12.71 25.44 1.92
CA TRP A 803 12.52 26.49 0.94
C TRP A 803 11.46 27.48 1.40
N ASP A 804 11.52 28.71 0.89
CA ASP A 804 10.56 29.73 1.24
C ASP A 804 9.22 29.51 0.52
N ARG A 805 8.19 29.16 1.30
CA ARG A 805 6.84 28.92 0.80
C ARG A 805 6.10 30.19 0.39
N SER A 806 6.59 31.36 0.77
CA SER A 806 5.88 32.63 0.64
C SER A 806 5.54 32.98 -0.81
N PHE A 807 6.45 32.72 -1.76
CA PHE A 807 6.19 32.94 -3.18
C PHE A 807 5.02 32.09 -3.69
N LEU A 808 5.03 30.77 -3.42
CA LEU A 808 3.94 29.90 -3.86
C LEU A 808 2.62 30.22 -3.14
N VAL A 809 2.66 30.67 -1.88
CA VAL A 809 1.47 31.18 -1.17
C VAL A 809 0.91 32.40 -1.91
N GLU A 810 1.73 33.39 -2.26
CA GLU A 810 1.30 34.59 -2.99
C GLU A 810 0.68 34.23 -4.34
N LYS A 811 1.31 33.33 -5.10
CA LYS A 811 0.80 32.92 -6.43
C LYS A 811 -0.45 32.05 -6.33
N ALA A 812 -0.57 31.21 -5.32
CA ALA A 812 -1.78 30.43 -5.07
C ALA A 812 -2.95 31.31 -4.60
N GLU A 813 -2.69 32.33 -3.77
CA GLU A 813 -3.70 33.34 -3.41
C GLU A 813 -4.13 34.17 -4.63
N PHE A 814 -3.19 34.54 -5.49
CA PHE A 814 -3.50 35.22 -6.75
C PHE A 814 -4.37 34.34 -7.64
N ALA A 815 -4.02 33.07 -7.82
CA ALA A 815 -4.84 32.12 -8.57
C ALA A 815 -6.24 31.99 -7.93
N LEU A 816 -6.32 31.86 -6.61
CA LEU A 816 -7.60 31.72 -5.89
C LEU A 816 -8.52 32.92 -6.10
N ARG A 817 -7.97 34.14 -6.15
CA ARG A 817 -8.72 35.37 -6.42
C ARG A 817 -9.30 35.44 -7.83
N ASN A 818 -8.57 34.91 -8.81
CA ASN A 818 -8.89 35.02 -10.24
C ASN A 818 -9.55 33.76 -10.83
N SER A 819 -9.55 32.64 -10.11
CA SER A 819 -10.24 31.40 -10.52
C SER A 819 -11.76 31.55 -10.44
N ARG A 820 -12.48 31.02 -11.44
CA ARG A 820 -13.95 31.01 -11.43
C ARG A 820 -14.53 29.75 -10.79
N PHE A 821 -13.94 28.59 -11.04
CA PHE A 821 -14.62 27.33 -10.76
C PHE A 821 -14.43 26.85 -9.31
N TRP A 822 -15.50 26.32 -8.71
CA TRP A 822 -15.49 25.87 -7.30
C TRP A 822 -14.44 24.78 -7.01
N TYR A 823 -14.16 23.90 -7.97
CA TYR A 823 -13.15 22.86 -7.80
C TYR A 823 -11.74 23.45 -7.76
N SER A 824 -11.45 24.46 -8.59
CA SER A 824 -10.18 25.18 -8.58
C SER A 824 -9.96 25.83 -7.21
N HIS A 825 -11.00 26.45 -6.64
CA HIS A 825 -10.96 27.02 -5.28
C HIS A 825 -10.65 25.97 -4.22
N LEU A 826 -11.29 24.80 -4.33
CA LEU A 826 -11.05 23.68 -3.42
C LEU A 826 -9.59 23.23 -3.45
N ALA A 827 -9.05 22.98 -4.65
CA ALA A 827 -7.67 22.53 -4.82
C ALA A 827 -6.67 23.57 -4.30
N LEU A 828 -6.91 24.86 -4.57
CA LEU A 828 -6.09 25.97 -4.08
C LEU A 828 -6.18 26.17 -2.57
N LEU A 829 -7.35 25.99 -1.95
CA LEU A 829 -7.48 26.00 -0.48
C LEU A 829 -6.65 24.89 0.17
N GLN A 830 -6.69 23.68 -0.39
CA GLN A 830 -5.85 22.58 0.09
C GLN A 830 -4.37 22.88 -0.13
N ALA A 831 -3.99 23.44 -1.29
CA ALA A 831 -2.61 23.85 -1.56
C ALA A 831 -2.11 24.89 -0.53
N LEU A 832 -2.87 25.96 -0.31
CA LEU A 832 -2.55 27.00 0.68
C LEU A 832 -2.46 26.44 2.11
N THR A 833 -3.32 25.47 2.43
CA THR A 833 -3.29 24.77 3.71
C THR A 833 -1.98 24.02 3.91
N LEU A 834 -1.53 23.24 2.92
CA LEU A 834 -0.27 22.51 2.98
C LEU A 834 0.94 23.46 3.03
N LEU A 835 0.91 24.55 2.27
CA LEU A 835 1.95 25.59 2.30
C LEU A 835 2.04 26.34 3.63
N SER A 836 0.95 26.37 4.40
CA SER A 836 0.85 27.08 5.68
C SER A 836 1.11 26.19 6.90
N LEU A 837 1.41 24.90 6.70
CA LEU A 837 1.83 24.01 7.79
C LEU A 837 3.28 24.32 8.22
N PRO A 838 3.58 24.25 9.53
CA PRO A 838 4.93 24.42 10.05
C PRO A 838 5.80 23.22 9.66
N ASP A 839 7.10 23.43 9.50
CA ASP A 839 8.06 22.38 9.18
C ASP A 839 8.16 21.30 10.26
N ASP A 840 7.92 21.63 11.52
CA ASP A 840 7.84 20.66 12.61
C ASP A 840 6.36 20.45 13.03
N PRO A 841 5.79 19.24 12.84
CA PRO A 841 4.42 18.95 13.22
C PRO A 841 4.23 18.89 14.75
N ALA A 842 5.32 18.76 15.52
CA ALA A 842 5.30 18.81 16.98
C ALA A 842 5.25 20.25 17.53
N GLU A 843 5.53 21.26 16.69
CA GLU A 843 5.51 22.65 17.11
C GLU A 843 4.10 23.06 17.58
N PRO A 844 3.96 23.62 18.80
CA PRO A 844 2.67 24.07 19.29
C PRO A 844 2.12 25.21 18.43
N LEU A 845 0.79 25.36 18.42
CA LEU A 845 0.17 26.51 17.76
C LEU A 845 0.69 27.82 18.39
N PRO A 846 1.22 28.75 17.59
CA PRO A 846 1.76 30.00 18.12
C PRO A 846 0.64 30.83 18.76
N LYS A 847 0.93 31.47 19.90
CA LYS A 847 -0.06 32.28 20.64
C LYS A 847 -0.44 33.58 19.92
N ARG A 848 0.46 34.15 19.11
CA ARG A 848 0.30 35.41 18.37
C ARG A 848 1.08 35.32 17.04
N GLY A 849 0.73 36.15 16.07
CA GLY A 849 1.43 36.23 14.77
C GLY A 849 0.86 35.28 13.71
N ARG A 850 1.62 35.10 12.61
CA ARG A 850 1.22 34.23 11.48
C ARG A 850 0.98 32.80 11.97
N GLY A 851 -0.14 32.19 11.55
CA GLY A 851 -0.50 30.82 11.94
C GLY A 851 -1.18 30.67 13.31
N SER A 852 -1.33 31.74 14.10
CA SER A 852 -2.00 31.68 15.42
C SER A 852 -3.52 31.53 15.36
N ASN A 853 -4.15 31.97 14.25
CA ASN A 853 -5.59 31.84 14.02
C ASN A 853 -5.89 31.08 12.70
N PRO A 854 -5.82 29.74 12.71
CA PRO A 854 -6.13 28.94 11.52
C PRO A 854 -7.54 29.18 10.94
N TYR A 855 -8.52 29.45 11.81
CA TYR A 855 -9.89 29.71 11.39
C TYR A 855 -9.98 31.01 10.57
N GLY A 856 -9.41 32.11 11.09
CA GLY A 856 -9.40 33.40 10.41
C GLY A 856 -8.60 33.37 9.09
N LEU A 857 -7.52 32.60 9.04
CA LEU A 857 -6.73 32.41 7.82
C LEU A 857 -7.54 31.73 6.72
N VAL A 858 -8.20 30.61 7.02
CA VAL A 858 -9.03 29.90 6.02
C VAL A 858 -10.26 30.73 5.64
N GLN A 859 -10.88 31.42 6.60
CA GLN A 859 -12.00 32.32 6.32
C GLN A 859 -11.58 33.46 5.37
N HIS A 860 -10.37 34.00 5.50
CA HIS A 860 -9.81 34.95 4.55
C HIS A 860 -9.71 34.33 3.15
N TRP A 861 -9.13 33.13 3.02
CA TRP A 861 -9.02 32.46 1.72
C TRP A 861 -10.38 32.17 1.08
N THR A 862 -11.36 31.70 1.85
CA THR A 862 -12.73 31.50 1.35
C THR A 862 -13.38 32.81 0.87
N ARG A 863 -13.08 33.94 1.53
CA ARG A 863 -13.62 35.26 1.15
C ARG A 863 -13.00 35.79 -0.15
N ILE A 864 -11.71 35.56 -0.37
CA ILE A 864 -11.02 36.05 -1.58
C ILE A 864 -11.25 35.15 -2.79
N ALA A 865 -11.79 33.94 -2.60
CA ALA A 865 -12.03 32.98 -3.67
C ALA A 865 -12.93 33.56 -4.77
N GLY A 866 -12.38 33.77 -5.96
CA GLY A 866 -13.08 34.35 -7.11
C GLY A 866 -13.47 35.82 -6.95
N SER A 867 -12.94 36.55 -5.96
CA SER A 867 -13.36 37.92 -5.67
C SER A 867 -12.90 38.95 -6.71
N ALA A 868 -11.94 38.60 -7.58
CA ALA A 868 -11.47 39.48 -8.64
C ALA A 868 -12.32 39.37 -9.93
N LEU A 869 -13.32 38.47 -9.95
CA LEU A 869 -14.18 38.26 -11.12
C LEU A 869 -15.40 39.20 -11.09
N PRO A 870 -15.70 39.89 -12.21
CA PRO A 870 -16.84 40.78 -12.29
C PRO A 870 -18.16 40.00 -12.13
N GLY A 871 -19.12 40.57 -11.38
CA GLY A 871 -20.46 40.00 -11.19
C GLY A 871 -20.59 38.92 -10.12
N ARG A 872 -19.49 38.50 -9.46
CA ARG A 872 -19.51 37.44 -8.44
C ARG A 872 -19.91 37.91 -7.04
N GLU A 873 -20.01 39.21 -6.80
CA GLU A 873 -20.31 39.81 -5.49
C GLU A 873 -21.63 39.32 -4.85
N ARG A 874 -22.55 38.76 -5.64
CA ARG A 874 -23.85 38.24 -5.20
C ARG A 874 -23.85 36.76 -4.82
N CYS A 875 -22.76 36.04 -5.05
CA CYS A 875 -22.69 34.57 -4.92
C CYS A 875 -21.94 34.16 -3.65
N GLY A 876 -22.61 33.49 -2.71
CA GLY A 876 -21.96 32.89 -1.54
C GLY A 876 -20.95 31.80 -1.96
N ALA A 877 -19.95 31.50 -1.12
CA ALA A 877 -19.00 30.43 -1.45
C ALA A 877 -19.71 29.07 -1.60
N HIS A 878 -19.34 28.31 -2.62
CA HIS A 878 -19.94 27.00 -2.93
C HIS A 878 -19.90 26.04 -1.72
N PRO A 879 -20.94 25.23 -1.44
CA PRO A 879 -21.01 24.40 -0.24
C PRO A 879 -19.82 23.44 -0.05
N PHE A 880 -19.31 22.83 -1.13
CA PHE A 880 -18.11 21.98 -1.02
C PHE A 880 -16.84 22.77 -0.66
N VAL A 881 -16.72 24.02 -1.11
CA VAL A 881 -15.58 24.89 -0.80
C VAL A 881 -15.62 25.26 0.68
N LEU A 882 -16.80 25.59 1.21
CA LEU A 882 -16.99 25.86 2.64
C LEU A 882 -16.63 24.65 3.51
N GLU A 883 -17.04 23.45 3.09
CA GLU A 883 -16.75 22.21 3.79
C GLU A 883 -15.28 21.82 3.75
N VAL A 884 -14.62 21.98 2.59
CA VAL A 884 -13.16 21.84 2.52
C VAL A 884 -12.45 22.87 3.37
N GLY A 885 -12.93 24.12 3.43
CA GLY A 885 -12.41 25.13 4.35
C GLY A 885 -12.43 24.65 5.80
N ARG A 886 -13.54 24.04 6.25
CA ARG A 886 -13.63 23.45 7.60
C ARG A 886 -12.61 22.34 7.82
N LEU A 887 -12.43 21.44 6.84
CA LEU A 887 -11.41 20.38 6.90
C LEU A 887 -9.99 20.95 6.93
N CYS A 888 -9.72 22.01 6.18
CA CYS A 888 -8.43 22.71 6.18
C CYS A 888 -8.12 23.34 7.55
N VAL A 889 -9.12 23.90 8.24
CA VAL A 889 -8.97 24.36 9.63
C VAL A 889 -8.57 23.20 10.54
N TYR A 890 -9.20 22.04 10.42
CA TYR A 890 -8.81 20.85 11.19
C TYR A 890 -7.39 20.38 10.86
N ALA A 891 -6.98 20.39 9.59
CA ALA A 891 -5.61 20.06 9.19
C ALA A 891 -4.58 20.97 9.86
N LEU A 892 -4.81 22.29 9.85
CA LEU A 892 -3.93 23.27 10.48
C LEU A 892 -3.90 23.15 12.00
N LEU A 893 -5.04 22.87 12.64
CA LEU A 893 -5.13 22.72 14.11
C LEU A 893 -4.51 21.42 14.62
N THR A 894 -4.70 20.32 13.88
CA THR A 894 -4.25 18.99 14.31
C THR A 894 -2.85 18.64 13.82
N ARG A 895 -2.32 19.39 12.84
CA ARG A 895 -1.07 19.08 12.12
C ARG A 895 -1.09 17.68 11.48
N ARG A 896 -2.27 17.27 11.01
CA ARG A 896 -2.55 15.97 10.37
C ARG A 896 -3.26 16.16 9.04
N PRO A 897 -2.61 16.78 8.04
CA PRO A 897 -3.24 17.02 6.74
C PRO A 897 -3.78 15.73 6.10
N GLU A 898 -3.14 14.59 6.32
CA GLU A 898 -3.52 13.28 5.80
C GLU A 898 -4.93 12.81 6.19
N ARG A 899 -5.50 13.36 7.26
CA ARG A 899 -6.87 13.02 7.71
C ARG A 899 -7.95 13.88 7.09
N TYR A 900 -7.60 15.03 6.52
CA TYR A 900 -8.54 16.09 6.18
C TYR A 900 -8.36 16.64 4.76
N CYS A 901 -7.18 16.51 4.19
CA CYS A 901 -6.81 16.93 2.85
C CYS A 901 -6.42 15.72 1.99
N TRP A 902 -6.43 15.89 0.67
CA TRP A 902 -5.97 14.90 -0.30
C TRP A 902 -5.29 15.61 -1.47
N VAL A 903 -4.45 14.90 -2.21
CA VAL A 903 -3.65 15.47 -3.31
C VAL A 903 -4.32 15.29 -4.67
N ASP A 904 -5.07 14.20 -4.82
CA ASP A 904 -5.78 13.85 -6.05
C ASP A 904 -6.96 12.93 -5.71
N GLU A 905 -8.13 13.24 -6.27
CA GLU A 905 -9.39 12.56 -6.00
C GLU A 905 -9.35 11.11 -6.48
N ARG A 906 -8.81 10.88 -7.68
CA ARG A 906 -8.79 9.56 -8.34
C ARG A 906 -7.77 8.64 -7.68
N GLU A 907 -6.57 9.14 -7.40
CA GLU A 907 -5.57 8.36 -6.67
C GLU A 907 -6.03 8.01 -5.25
N THR A 908 -6.62 8.97 -4.53
CA THR A 908 -7.06 8.76 -3.15
C THR A 908 -8.22 7.76 -3.06
N ALA A 909 -9.19 7.86 -3.96
CA ALA A 909 -10.35 6.95 -3.99
C ALA A 909 -9.99 5.52 -4.46
N SER A 910 -8.90 5.35 -5.22
CA SER A 910 -8.48 4.04 -5.74
C SER A 910 -7.62 3.21 -4.78
N ARG A 911 -7.19 3.77 -3.64
CA ARG A 911 -6.25 3.11 -2.71
C ARG A 911 -6.80 2.97 -1.31
N VAL A 912 -6.56 1.82 -0.68
CA VAL A 912 -6.71 1.66 0.77
C VAL A 912 -5.35 1.97 1.40
N GLY A 913 -5.25 3.13 2.03
CA GLY A 913 -3.97 3.66 2.52
C GLY A 913 -3.42 2.92 3.74
N SER A 914 -2.11 3.08 3.93
CA SER A 914 -1.39 2.73 5.15
C SER A 914 -0.97 4.00 5.89
N CYS A 915 -1.29 4.12 7.19
CA CYS A 915 -0.79 5.22 8.01
C CYS A 915 -0.42 4.69 9.40
N SER A 916 0.84 4.83 9.78
CA SER A 916 1.25 4.66 11.18
C SER A 916 2.44 5.56 11.37
N VAL A 917 2.18 6.77 11.86
CA VAL A 917 3.27 7.72 12.11
C VAL A 917 3.01 8.40 13.44
N PRO A 918 3.75 8.02 14.50
CA PRO A 918 3.97 8.86 15.65
C PRO A 918 4.37 10.28 15.20
N ASP A 919 3.95 11.31 15.94
CA ASP A 919 4.11 12.71 15.49
C ASP A 919 5.58 13.05 15.13
N TYR A 920 6.57 12.44 15.79
CA TYR A 920 8.00 12.63 15.54
C TYR A 920 8.51 12.08 14.19
N LEU A 921 7.95 10.99 13.67
CA LEU A 921 8.36 10.43 12.37
C LEU A 921 7.75 11.18 11.19
N ARG A 922 6.68 11.96 11.42
CA ARG A 922 6.09 12.78 10.36
C ARG A 922 7.08 13.85 9.92
N HIS A 923 7.95 14.34 10.79
CA HIS A 923 8.93 15.38 10.42
C HIS A 923 9.83 14.98 9.25
N GLU A 924 10.14 13.69 9.11
CA GLU A 924 11.11 13.19 8.14
C GLU A 924 10.53 12.93 6.75
N GLN A 925 9.20 12.88 6.62
CA GLN A 925 8.52 12.57 5.37
C GLN A 925 8.82 13.61 4.27
N ARG A 926 9.03 13.13 3.04
CA ARG A 926 9.30 14.01 1.87
C ARG A 926 8.05 14.75 1.37
N GLN A 927 6.88 14.16 1.58
CA GLN A 927 5.57 14.71 1.24
C GLN A 927 4.71 14.91 2.49
N TRP A 928 3.82 15.89 2.46
CA TRP A 928 2.81 16.06 3.54
C TRP A 928 1.81 14.91 3.55
N ILE A 929 1.37 14.50 2.36
CA ILE A 929 0.45 13.39 2.14
C ILE A 929 1.15 12.41 1.18
N PRO A 930 1.81 11.36 1.71
CA PRO A 930 2.44 10.30 0.92
C PRO A 930 1.51 9.61 -0.08
N ASP A 931 2.07 9.19 -1.22
CA ASP A 931 1.36 8.43 -2.27
C ASP A 931 0.74 7.09 -1.80
N SER A 932 1.28 6.53 -0.72
CA SER A 932 0.79 5.31 -0.06
C SER A 932 -0.48 5.52 0.77
N MET A 933 -0.91 6.77 0.94
CA MET A 933 -2.16 7.10 1.60
C MET A 933 -3.33 6.92 0.63
N GLY A 934 -4.49 6.67 1.21
CA GLY A 934 -5.71 6.40 0.48
C GLY A 934 -6.91 6.77 1.32
N TRP A 935 -8.10 6.54 0.79
CA TRP A 935 -9.34 7.00 1.41
C TRP A 935 -9.58 6.48 2.83
N SER A 936 -8.99 5.34 3.22
CA SER A 936 -9.14 4.76 4.56
C SER A 936 -8.55 5.61 5.67
N ILE A 937 -7.55 6.46 5.37
CA ILE A 937 -6.87 7.33 6.34
C ILE A 937 -7.67 8.62 6.60
N LEU A 938 -8.44 9.06 5.60
CA LEU A 938 -9.29 10.24 5.71
C LEU A 938 -10.34 10.06 6.81
N GLY A 939 -10.69 11.14 7.53
CA GLY A 939 -11.82 11.14 8.45
C GLY A 939 -13.15 10.88 7.72
N GLY A 940 -14.14 10.31 8.41
CA GLY A 940 -15.42 9.93 7.78
C GLY A 940 -16.14 11.06 7.05
N ARG A 941 -16.07 12.31 7.56
CA ARG A 941 -16.59 13.51 6.88
C ARG A 941 -15.84 13.83 5.59
N ALA A 942 -14.51 13.73 5.59
CA ALA A 942 -13.68 13.94 4.39
C ALA A 942 -13.93 12.83 3.34
N GLN A 943 -14.10 11.57 3.76
CA GLN A 943 -14.45 10.46 2.88
C GLN A 943 -15.78 10.72 2.13
N ARG A 944 -16.81 11.21 2.82
CA ARG A 944 -18.11 11.55 2.19
C ARG A 944 -18.01 12.74 1.25
N LEU A 945 -17.27 13.77 1.64
CA LEU A 945 -17.07 14.97 0.83
C LEU A 945 -16.34 14.62 -0.48
N LEU A 946 -15.25 13.86 -0.40
CA LEU A 946 -14.51 13.37 -1.57
C LEU A 946 -15.45 12.60 -2.52
N ALA A 947 -16.30 11.73 -1.99
CA ALA A 947 -17.21 10.95 -2.80
C ALA A 947 -18.23 11.81 -3.57
N ASP A 948 -18.80 12.82 -2.91
CA ASP A 948 -19.77 13.72 -3.55
C ASP A 948 -19.14 14.71 -4.53
N ILE A 949 -17.91 15.15 -4.27
CA ILE A 949 -17.10 15.93 -5.24
C ILE A 949 -16.90 15.11 -6.51
N MET A 950 -16.48 13.84 -6.38
CA MET A 950 -16.29 12.96 -7.53
C MET A 950 -17.60 12.70 -8.28
N LEU A 951 -18.75 12.61 -7.61
CA LEU A 951 -20.05 12.50 -8.27
C LEU A 951 -20.37 13.75 -9.10
N LEU A 952 -20.20 14.95 -8.53
CA LEU A 952 -20.45 16.20 -9.26
C LEU A 952 -19.51 16.35 -10.45
N LEU A 953 -18.23 16.01 -10.28
CA LEU A 953 -17.26 16.01 -11.37
C LEU A 953 -17.60 14.96 -12.44
N ASN A 954 -18.05 13.76 -12.08
CA ASN A 954 -18.49 12.75 -13.05
C ASN A 954 -19.75 13.18 -13.84
N LEU A 955 -20.58 14.05 -13.26
CA LEU A 955 -21.73 14.63 -13.95
C LEU A 955 -21.34 15.79 -14.88
N ALA A 956 -20.37 16.60 -14.48
CA ALA A 956 -19.96 17.82 -15.18
C ALA A 956 -18.81 17.63 -16.19
N ASP A 957 -17.71 16.97 -15.79
CA ASP A 957 -16.47 16.78 -16.55
C ASP A 957 -16.59 15.61 -17.55
N ARG A 958 -17.64 15.60 -18.39
CA ARG A 958 -17.90 14.54 -19.37
C ARG A 958 -18.35 15.08 -20.71
N GLY A 959 -18.15 14.30 -21.77
CA GLY A 959 -18.51 14.65 -23.15
C GLY A 959 -17.51 14.14 -24.16
N ASP A 960 -17.98 14.00 -25.40
CA ASP A 960 -17.14 13.55 -26.52
C ASP A 960 -16.28 14.71 -27.04
N THR A 961 -16.80 15.94 -26.98
CA THR A 961 -16.09 17.17 -27.39
C THR A 961 -15.68 18.04 -26.19
N LEU A 962 -14.65 18.88 -26.37
CA LEU A 962 -14.21 19.83 -25.35
C LEU A 962 -15.26 20.91 -25.07
N THR A 963 -15.98 21.38 -26.10
CA THR A 963 -17.08 22.35 -25.94
C THR A 963 -18.15 21.80 -24.99
N GLU A 964 -18.63 20.58 -25.22
CA GLU A 964 -19.66 20.01 -24.34
C GLU A 964 -19.18 19.84 -22.90
N ARG A 965 -17.90 19.49 -22.69
CA ARG A 965 -17.30 19.40 -21.35
C ARG A 965 -17.28 20.76 -20.67
N GLU A 966 -16.80 21.79 -21.35
CA GLU A 966 -16.73 23.16 -20.83
C GLU A 966 -18.14 23.74 -20.58
N GLU A 967 -19.12 23.48 -21.44
CA GLU A 967 -20.52 23.88 -21.22
C GLU A 967 -21.13 23.20 -19.98
N ARG A 968 -20.85 21.91 -19.77
CA ARG A 968 -21.32 21.17 -18.58
C ARG A 968 -20.62 21.62 -17.31
N LEU A 969 -19.31 21.89 -17.38
CA LEU A 969 -18.54 22.48 -16.28
C LEU A 969 -19.07 23.88 -15.94
N ALA A 970 -19.40 24.70 -16.94
CA ALA A 970 -20.00 26.01 -16.75
C ALA A 970 -21.38 25.92 -16.08
N ARG A 971 -22.21 24.91 -16.43
CA ARG A 971 -23.48 24.65 -15.73
C ARG A 971 -23.30 24.23 -14.27
N ALA A 972 -22.17 23.61 -13.94
CA ALA A 972 -21.80 23.26 -12.57
C ALA A 972 -21.12 24.41 -11.81
N ASP A 973 -20.78 25.52 -12.47
CA ASP A 973 -20.17 26.70 -11.86
C ASP A 973 -21.24 27.57 -11.18
N ARG A 974 -21.81 27.04 -10.10
CA ARG A 974 -22.85 27.68 -9.31
C ARG A 974 -22.46 27.73 -7.83
N CYS A 975 -23.26 28.43 -7.03
CA CYS A 975 -23.04 28.58 -5.58
C CYS A 975 -23.97 27.71 -4.73
N ASP A 976 -24.79 26.89 -5.36
CA ASP A 976 -25.64 25.87 -4.77
C ASP A 976 -25.19 24.46 -5.18
N LEU A 977 -25.77 23.43 -4.56
CA LEU A 977 -25.57 22.04 -4.97
C LEU A 977 -26.82 21.54 -5.70
N PRO A 978 -26.67 20.66 -6.70
CA PRO A 978 -27.83 20.11 -7.38
C PRO A 978 -28.71 19.31 -6.40
N PRO A 979 -30.06 19.33 -6.57
CA PRO A 979 -31.00 18.55 -5.78
C PRO A 979 -30.64 17.06 -5.68
N CYS A 980 -29.96 16.52 -6.70
CA CYS A 980 -29.52 15.13 -6.73
C CYS A 980 -28.39 14.80 -5.75
N LEU A 981 -27.66 15.79 -5.22
CA LEU A 981 -26.63 15.58 -4.20
C LEU A 981 -27.11 15.94 -2.79
N THR A 982 -28.12 16.82 -2.68
CA THR A 982 -28.67 17.30 -1.42
C THR A 982 -29.84 16.45 -0.94
N ASN A 983 -30.87 16.26 -1.79
CA ASN A 983 -32.18 15.74 -1.38
C ASN A 983 -32.42 14.31 -1.90
N ASP A 984 -32.44 14.11 -3.23
CA ASP A 984 -32.80 12.82 -3.83
C ASP A 984 -31.83 12.37 -4.93
N ARG A 985 -31.12 11.27 -4.65
CA ARG A 985 -30.12 10.68 -5.57
C ARG A 985 -30.73 9.86 -6.71
N SER A 986 -32.04 9.64 -6.74
CA SER A 986 -32.72 8.77 -7.72
C SER A 986 -32.46 9.21 -9.17
N ALA A 987 -32.42 10.52 -9.43
CA ALA A 987 -32.15 11.13 -10.73
C ALA A 987 -30.82 10.69 -11.37
N MET A 988 -29.81 10.31 -10.57
CA MET A 988 -28.50 9.90 -11.08
C MET A 988 -28.49 8.50 -11.72
N GLN A 989 -29.48 7.64 -11.42
CA GLN A 989 -29.67 6.31 -11.99
C GLN A 989 -28.37 5.46 -12.17
N PRO A 990 -27.66 5.12 -11.08
CA PRO A 990 -26.38 4.40 -11.16
C PRO A 990 -26.51 2.97 -11.71
N SER A 991 -27.72 2.41 -11.77
CA SER A 991 -28.00 1.07 -12.28
C SER A 991 -28.12 0.95 -13.80
N ARG A 992 -28.20 2.08 -14.53
CA ARG A 992 -28.45 2.11 -15.98
C ARG A 992 -27.34 1.42 -16.80
N THR A 993 -27.73 0.54 -17.72
CA THR A 993 -26.86 -0.21 -18.63
C THR A 993 -27.03 0.26 -20.08
N LEU A 994 -25.97 0.17 -20.89
CA LEU A 994 -26.04 0.41 -22.34
C LEU A 994 -26.92 -0.63 -23.03
N HIS A 995 -28.11 -0.24 -23.49
CA HIS A 995 -28.78 -0.83 -24.63
C HIS A 995 -28.75 0.20 -25.76
N ALA A 996 -28.55 -0.23 -27.01
CA ALA A 996 -28.32 0.66 -28.16
C ALA A 996 -29.46 1.67 -28.40
N SER A 997 -30.67 1.41 -27.88
CA SER A 997 -31.85 2.29 -27.94
C SER A 997 -31.95 3.34 -26.83
N ASP A 998 -31.13 3.26 -25.77
CA ASP A 998 -31.34 3.98 -24.49
C ASP A 998 -30.23 5.01 -24.19
N ARG A 999 -29.54 5.56 -25.21
CA ARG A 999 -28.66 6.72 -25.00
C ARG A 999 -29.52 7.91 -24.57
N CYS A 1000 -29.36 8.32 -23.33
CA CYS A 1000 -30.14 9.35 -22.65
C CYS A 1000 -29.20 10.53 -22.43
N ASP A 1001 -29.58 11.67 -22.99
CA ASP A 1001 -28.76 12.88 -22.97
C ASP A 1001 -28.62 13.44 -21.55
N PRO A 1002 -27.46 14.04 -21.21
CA PRO A 1002 -27.28 14.77 -19.96
C PRO A 1002 -28.36 15.85 -19.79
N GLY A 1003 -29.15 15.74 -18.73
CA GLY A 1003 -30.29 16.59 -18.41
C GLY A 1003 -31.63 15.84 -18.37
N ALA A 1004 -31.74 14.71 -19.07
CA ALA A 1004 -33.01 14.05 -19.31
C ALA A 1004 -33.66 13.39 -18.08
N THR A 1005 -32.88 13.03 -17.05
CA THR A 1005 -33.41 12.43 -15.81
C THR A 1005 -33.38 13.38 -14.61
N CYS A 1006 -33.08 14.67 -14.86
CA CYS A 1006 -33.04 15.65 -13.80
C CYS A 1006 -34.43 15.87 -13.20
N LEU A 1007 -34.46 16.26 -11.93
CA LEU A 1007 -35.68 16.77 -11.29
C LEU A 1007 -36.09 18.08 -11.98
N ASP A 1008 -37.40 18.36 -12.02
CA ASP A 1008 -37.98 19.47 -12.79
C ASP A 1008 -37.39 20.85 -12.40
N ASP A 1009 -36.97 21.01 -11.14
CA ASP A 1009 -36.39 22.21 -10.55
C ASP A 1009 -34.85 22.27 -10.61
N CYS A 1010 -34.20 21.34 -11.32
CA CYS A 1010 -32.74 21.22 -11.35
C CYS A 1010 -32.11 22.05 -12.47
N ASP A 1011 -31.64 23.25 -12.14
CA ASP A 1011 -30.95 24.15 -13.07
C ASP A 1011 -29.64 23.60 -13.66
N PHE A 1012 -29.02 22.61 -13.01
CA PHE A 1012 -27.75 22.03 -13.46
C PHE A 1012 -27.93 21.22 -14.75
N ARG A 1013 -29.05 20.49 -14.88
CA ARG A 1013 -29.35 19.60 -16.02
C ARG A 1013 -28.22 18.62 -16.37
N LEU A 1014 -27.57 18.03 -15.35
CA LEU A 1014 -26.40 17.15 -15.54
C LEU A 1014 -26.66 15.65 -15.37
N CYS A 1015 -27.83 15.22 -14.86
CA CYS A 1015 -28.15 13.79 -14.67
C CYS A 1015 -28.65 13.13 -15.95
N PRO A 1016 -28.46 11.81 -16.16
CA PRO A 1016 -27.98 10.80 -15.21
C PRO A 1016 -26.46 10.62 -15.23
N LEU A 1017 -25.89 9.79 -14.34
CA LEU A 1017 -24.49 9.38 -14.44
C LEU A 1017 -24.20 8.66 -15.78
N PRO A 1018 -22.92 8.60 -16.25
CA PRO A 1018 -22.54 7.77 -17.38
C PRO A 1018 -23.09 6.34 -17.24
N THR A 1019 -23.42 5.68 -18.34
CA THR A 1019 -23.99 4.33 -18.28
C THR A 1019 -22.95 3.31 -17.78
N ARG A 1020 -23.40 2.15 -17.30
CA ARG A 1020 -22.49 1.06 -16.95
C ARG A 1020 -21.77 0.58 -18.22
N GLY A 1021 -20.43 0.62 -18.20
CA GLY A 1021 -19.58 0.29 -19.35
C GLY A 1021 -18.93 1.52 -20.00
N GLU A 1022 -19.53 2.71 -19.86
CA GLU A 1022 -18.86 3.97 -20.22
C GLU A 1022 -17.78 4.32 -19.20
N ARG A 1023 -16.67 4.85 -19.70
CA ARG A 1023 -15.57 5.33 -18.84
C ARG A 1023 -16.05 6.53 -18.03
N MET A 1024 -16.05 6.41 -16.71
CA MET A 1024 -16.22 7.55 -15.83
C MET A 1024 -14.91 8.35 -15.81
N PRO A 1025 -14.94 9.68 -16.03
CA PRO A 1025 -13.74 10.50 -15.93
C PRO A 1025 -13.06 10.31 -14.58
N HIS A 1026 -13.81 10.44 -13.48
CA HIS A 1026 -13.33 10.26 -12.11
C HIS A 1026 -13.78 8.90 -11.57
N GLU A 1027 -13.08 7.84 -11.98
CA GLU A 1027 -13.37 6.46 -11.58
C GLU A 1027 -13.37 6.29 -10.06
N MET A 1028 -14.42 5.64 -9.53
CA MET A 1028 -14.59 5.39 -8.10
C MET A 1028 -14.46 3.89 -7.83
N ASP A 1029 -13.45 3.50 -7.05
CA ASP A 1029 -13.21 2.10 -6.71
C ASP A 1029 -14.41 1.47 -5.98
N GLN A 1030 -14.67 0.20 -6.25
CA GLN A 1030 -15.73 -0.57 -5.62
C GLN A 1030 -15.67 -0.48 -4.08
N ASN A 1031 -14.48 -0.60 -3.50
CA ASN A 1031 -14.31 -0.55 -2.04
C ASN A 1031 -14.64 0.83 -1.49
N PHE A 1032 -14.27 1.87 -2.22
CA PHE A 1032 -14.60 3.23 -1.84
C PHE A 1032 -16.12 3.46 -1.86
N CYS A 1033 -16.81 3.08 -2.92
CA CYS A 1033 -18.28 3.16 -3.00
C CYS A 1033 -18.97 2.35 -1.89
N ALA A 1034 -18.53 1.12 -1.67
CA ALA A 1034 -19.08 0.28 -0.61
C ALA A 1034 -18.76 0.83 0.79
N ARG A 1035 -17.68 1.62 0.97
CA ARG A 1035 -17.38 2.32 2.23
C ARG A 1035 -18.38 3.45 2.47
N GLN A 1036 -18.73 4.22 1.43
CA GLN A 1036 -19.73 5.29 1.56
C GLN A 1036 -21.09 4.76 2.03
N ARG A 1037 -21.47 3.57 1.57
CA ARG A 1037 -22.64 2.83 2.07
C ARG A 1037 -22.57 2.57 3.57
N ASP A 1038 -21.40 2.21 4.09
CA ASP A 1038 -21.22 1.89 5.51
C ASP A 1038 -21.24 3.17 6.38
N LEU A 1039 -20.67 4.27 5.88
CA LEU A 1039 -20.73 5.59 6.52
C LEU A 1039 -22.16 6.17 6.58
N ALA A 1040 -23.07 5.72 5.73
CA ALA A 1040 -24.48 6.10 5.75
C ALA A 1040 -25.30 5.36 6.84
N THR A 1041 -24.66 4.57 7.72
CA THR A 1041 -25.36 3.87 8.82
C THR A 1041 -25.44 4.74 10.08
N LEU A 1042 -26.46 4.49 10.92
CA LEU A 1042 -26.67 5.19 12.21
C LEU A 1042 -25.44 5.18 13.13
N ARG A 1043 -24.54 4.20 12.98
CA ARG A 1043 -23.30 4.10 13.76
C ARG A 1043 -22.37 5.29 13.55
N TYR A 1044 -22.34 5.87 12.35
CA TYR A 1044 -21.43 6.97 11.98
C TYR A 1044 -22.14 8.32 11.88
N ILE A 1045 -23.34 8.45 12.47
CA ILE A 1045 -24.17 9.65 12.33
C ILE A 1045 -23.48 10.92 12.81
N PHE A 1046 -22.64 10.82 13.84
CA PHE A 1046 -21.86 11.93 14.39
C PHE A 1046 -20.51 12.08 13.67
N ASP A 1047 -19.74 10.99 13.55
CA ASP A 1047 -18.36 11.02 13.05
C ASP A 1047 -18.25 11.32 11.55
N ALA A 1048 -19.28 10.96 10.78
CA ALA A 1048 -19.33 11.16 9.33
C ALA A 1048 -20.50 12.05 8.91
N ARG A 1049 -20.98 12.97 9.76
CA ARG A 1049 -22.09 13.87 9.41
C ARG A 1049 -21.74 14.71 8.17
N ALA A 1050 -22.60 14.65 7.15
CA ALA A 1050 -22.50 15.46 5.93
C ALA A 1050 -23.64 16.50 5.93
N PRO A 1051 -23.41 17.72 6.46
CA PRO A 1051 -24.48 18.72 6.63
C PRO A 1051 -25.07 19.25 5.31
N TRP A 1052 -24.41 19.01 4.18
CA TRP A 1052 -24.93 19.36 2.85
C TRP A 1052 -25.87 18.30 2.26
N GLN A 1053 -26.01 17.14 2.92
CA GLN A 1053 -26.93 16.08 2.52
C GLN A 1053 -28.17 16.12 3.43
N ASN A 1054 -29.32 16.46 2.85
CA ASN A 1054 -30.62 16.54 3.54
C ASN A 1054 -31.52 15.32 3.28
N GLY A 1055 -31.08 14.38 2.42
CA GLY A 1055 -31.84 13.20 2.00
C GLY A 1055 -31.94 12.06 3.03
N ASP A 1056 -32.86 11.12 2.75
CA ASP A 1056 -33.07 9.91 3.54
C ASP A 1056 -31.84 8.97 3.52
N TYR A 1057 -31.40 8.55 4.70
CA TYR A 1057 -30.30 7.59 4.89
C TYR A 1057 -30.54 6.26 4.18
N VAL A 1058 -31.80 5.80 4.06
CA VAL A 1058 -32.12 4.55 3.36
C VAL A 1058 -31.88 4.70 1.85
N GLY A 1059 -32.33 5.81 1.27
CA GLY A 1059 -32.07 6.17 -0.13
C GLY A 1059 -30.57 6.30 -0.42
N LEU A 1060 -29.84 7.01 0.45
CA LEU A 1060 -28.38 7.16 0.33
C LEU A 1060 -27.64 5.81 0.38
N ARG A 1061 -28.05 4.91 1.30
CA ARG A 1061 -27.45 3.58 1.42
C ARG A 1061 -27.76 2.70 0.20
N ARG A 1062 -28.95 2.84 -0.39
CA ARG A 1062 -29.32 2.15 -1.64
C ARG A 1062 -28.46 2.64 -2.80
N PHE A 1063 -28.36 3.95 -2.99
CA PHE A 1063 -27.54 4.56 -4.05
C PHE A 1063 -26.08 4.07 -4.00
N TRP A 1064 -25.43 4.12 -2.84
CA TRP A 1064 -24.03 3.68 -2.73
C TRP A 1064 -23.84 2.17 -2.90
N ARG A 1065 -24.87 1.36 -2.61
CA ARG A 1065 -24.87 -0.06 -2.95
C ARG A 1065 -24.84 -0.25 -4.46
N GLU A 1066 -25.74 0.41 -5.18
CA GLU A 1066 -25.81 0.32 -6.64
C GLU A 1066 -24.53 0.85 -7.30
N MET A 1067 -23.92 1.92 -6.76
CA MET A 1067 -22.62 2.41 -7.20
C MET A 1067 -21.50 1.38 -7.00
N SER A 1068 -21.47 0.68 -5.86
CA SER A 1068 -20.48 -0.39 -5.62
C SER A 1068 -20.67 -1.60 -6.55
N GLU A 1069 -21.88 -1.78 -7.08
CA GLU A 1069 -22.19 -2.86 -8.02
C GLU A 1069 -21.88 -2.49 -9.48
N ARG A 1070 -21.64 -1.21 -9.81
CA ARG A 1070 -21.34 -0.77 -11.18
C ARG A 1070 -20.06 -1.36 -11.76
N GLN A 1071 -19.07 -1.64 -10.92
CA GLN A 1071 -17.80 -2.24 -11.33
C GLN A 1071 -17.84 -3.78 -11.29
N LEU A 1072 -18.99 -4.38 -10.97
CA LEU A 1072 -19.13 -5.83 -10.98
C LEU A 1072 -19.35 -6.33 -12.43
N PRO A 1073 -18.68 -7.42 -12.82
CA PRO A 1073 -18.83 -8.00 -14.14
C PRO A 1073 -20.23 -8.57 -14.38
N ASN A 1074 -20.61 -8.59 -15.66
CA ASN A 1074 -21.99 -8.79 -16.12
C ASN A 1074 -22.66 -10.08 -15.64
N TRP A 1075 -21.91 -11.16 -15.39
CA TRP A 1075 -22.42 -12.48 -14.99
C TRP A 1075 -22.80 -12.59 -13.50
N ARG A 1076 -22.43 -11.59 -12.68
CA ARG A 1076 -22.85 -11.48 -11.28
C ARG A 1076 -24.26 -10.85 -11.15
N ARG A 1077 -24.83 -10.43 -12.28
CA ARG A 1077 -26.20 -9.95 -12.40
C ARG A 1077 -27.04 -11.10 -12.93
#